data_AF-A0A9D6WCE0-F1
#
_entry.id   AF-A0A9D6WCE0-F1
#
_cell.length_a   1.000
_cell.length_b   1.000
_cell.length_c   1.000
_cell.angle_alpha   90.00
_cell.angle_beta   90.00
_cell.angle_gamma   90.00
#
_symmetry.space_group_name_H-M   'P 1'
#
loop_
_entity.id
_entity.type
_entity.pdbx_description
1 polymer ?
#
loop_
_entity_poly.entity_id
_entity_poly.type
_entity_poly.pdbx_seq_one_letter_code
_entity_poly.pdbx_strand_id
1 'polypeptide(L)'
;MSSHRLSRSAWSQLALSALLLLALAAAGCDTGEAAPADADDADANTDAVADADARDDADAGPDPLQCEPRATPLALDETPAEGEAVAGHVTTEAEMIDSEVTMAQAGLAWKLANHDVAFVVQGNEVRVGYDMYGGSLLDADLQRPAGQPGNDTFREQFSIVGWKVGGADSVSVLCDGNGGRPAVLRIEGRDEPSLILPPIDALSPRPLNFRIVTDYILEPDSHLLRIRTSATNESTRTWSSIAMGDLLLFGSVNLMFSPEVGFGDLAETPPSLVVTAADPAQPLRHVSYGFAGKHGPLNLPIAEGGATGGLGYTIHTLRAGATDTYERVLTVGRDLSDAMEPVLVELERPYAVVTGTVTDGAGDPVARVAVAAFASPTSPAASLAVTEPDGSYRLVVAPGTYDLEAAKTGYLRGTASAGTLDAGDTATADLVLGAHGELTLDIRDADGPCPAKVTLFGIDVEANDPRFGFLLGERENMGAHRVLMVPPAGGTFPVKPGRYRAAVSRGFEYDLVEQEIEVPADGTATLAVTLERLLDTPGWLAGDFHIHTARSPDGKVTPCERVAEAAAEGLDIAISTDHDAYTDYAPCIEELGVAPFLANVRGCEVSNMGAGGHRNAFPLPFAPDWVIQNWGPQYWVSLSTHEINEKLHAEATHPAIQINHGRSTDSYMNWIQFDPVSGTVGRTGETLALNWDAMECSNGGSFPFDDVELLTPAGDADLQEMADSARGDVPLWADYLGFLRLGWSITAMGTSDVHGRNEGTGFARSYVNLGTDDPTTVTEDQVRDAVLDQRVVVSNGAYLHVVIEGVEAMGSEDVVPIAGTEVELYVEAQTLPSFDLSFLYVFANGRPLYLRRDASGIVAEDTDAGGGTLELALVEGDALDEIIRLATEVRHTPTADTYYHVLVRGIGSMGPLPSDSPFAYTNAIYVDADGGGWNP
;
A
#
# COMPACT_ATOMS: atom_id res chain seq x y z
N MET A 1 7.05 22.87 -11.40
CA MET A 1 6.22 23.71 -10.51
C MET A 1 4.83 23.89 -11.11
N SER A 2 3.92 22.96 -10.81
CA SER A 2 2.46 23.15 -10.82
C SER A 2 1.80 21.90 -10.23
N SER A 3 1.16 22.07 -9.07
CA SER A 3 0.10 21.24 -8.47
C SER A 3 0.26 19.72 -8.54
N HIS A 4 0.65 19.11 -7.40
CA HIS A 4 0.01 17.87 -6.93
C HIS A 4 -1.49 18.15 -6.86
N ARG A 5 -2.21 17.79 -7.93
CA ARG A 5 -3.66 17.65 -7.85
C ARG A 5 -3.90 16.34 -7.15
N LEU A 6 -4.61 16.42 -6.01
CA LEU A 6 -5.30 15.34 -5.34
C LEU A 6 -5.67 14.23 -6.32
N SER A 7 -5.13 13.04 -6.11
CA SER A 7 -5.63 11.83 -6.75
C SER A 7 -7.12 11.76 -6.41
N ARG A 8 -7.97 11.91 -7.43
CA ARG A 8 -9.38 11.55 -7.28
C ARG A 8 -9.40 10.08 -6.89
N SER A 9 -10.01 9.73 -5.77
CA SER A 9 -10.02 8.34 -5.29
C SER A 9 -10.59 7.42 -6.37
N ALA A 10 -10.05 6.20 -6.42
CA ALA A 10 -10.49 5.15 -7.33
C ALA A 10 -12.03 4.95 -7.31
N TRP A 11 -12.68 5.23 -6.18
CA TRP A 11 -14.15 5.19 -6.00
C TRP A 11 -14.90 6.27 -6.76
N SER A 12 -14.33 7.47 -6.88
CA SER A 12 -14.90 8.51 -7.75
C SER A 12 -14.74 8.13 -9.24
N GLN A 13 -13.68 7.40 -9.60
CA GLN A 13 -13.54 6.80 -10.93
C GLN A 13 -14.45 5.58 -11.13
N LEU A 14 -14.69 4.76 -10.12
CA LEU A 14 -15.62 3.62 -10.13
C LEU A 14 -17.07 4.08 -10.21
N ALA A 15 -17.45 5.13 -9.48
CA ALA A 15 -18.77 5.75 -9.59
C ALA A 15 -18.96 6.42 -10.95
N LEU A 16 -17.93 7.10 -11.48
CA LEU A 16 -17.96 7.72 -12.82
C LEU A 16 -17.96 6.66 -13.94
N SER A 17 -17.23 5.56 -13.75
CA SER A 17 -17.18 4.41 -14.68
C SER A 17 -18.44 3.57 -14.61
N ALA A 18 -19.01 3.37 -13.43
CA ALA A 18 -20.32 2.76 -13.23
C ALA A 18 -21.43 3.64 -13.81
N LEU A 19 -21.35 4.98 -13.67
CA LEU A 19 -22.24 5.94 -14.34
C LEU A 19 -22.06 5.94 -15.87
N LEU A 20 -20.83 5.78 -16.38
CA LEU A 20 -20.56 5.63 -17.83
C LEU A 20 -21.09 4.29 -18.36
N LEU A 21 -20.93 3.20 -17.60
CA LEU A 21 -21.47 1.87 -17.91
C LEU A 21 -23.01 1.85 -17.83
N LEU A 22 -23.61 2.58 -16.87
CA LEU A 22 -25.04 2.84 -16.81
C LEU A 22 -25.52 3.69 -17.99
N ALA A 23 -24.73 4.66 -18.48
CA ALA A 23 -25.06 5.43 -19.67
C ALA A 23 -24.98 4.60 -20.96
N LEU A 24 -24.03 3.67 -21.06
CA LEU A 24 -23.92 2.70 -22.15
C LEU A 24 -25.04 1.63 -22.10
N ALA A 25 -25.46 1.21 -20.90
CA ALA A 25 -26.59 0.31 -20.71
C ALA A 25 -27.95 1.02 -20.94
N ALA A 26 -28.08 2.30 -20.58
CA ALA A 26 -29.29 3.10 -20.77
C ALA A 26 -29.49 3.54 -22.23
N ALA A 27 -28.43 3.68 -23.02
CA ALA A 27 -28.54 3.91 -24.47
C ALA A 27 -29.15 2.72 -25.25
N GLY A 28 -29.30 1.55 -24.61
CA GLY A 28 -30.02 0.38 -25.12
C GLY A 28 -31.50 0.27 -24.69
N CYS A 29 -32.01 1.22 -23.89
CA CYS A 29 -33.41 1.30 -23.52
C CYS A 29 -34.04 2.58 -24.09
N ASP A 30 -34.53 2.52 -25.33
CA ASP A 30 -35.60 3.42 -25.74
C ASP A 30 -36.94 2.70 -25.72
N THR A 31 -37.88 3.34 -25.03
CA THR A 31 -39.22 2.90 -24.73
C THR A 31 -40.12 3.00 -25.96
N GLY A 32 -40.85 1.93 -26.25
CA GLY A 32 -41.84 1.93 -27.33
C GLY A 32 -42.94 2.96 -27.13
N GLU A 33 -43.14 3.80 -28.13
CA GLU A 33 -44.41 4.49 -28.38
C GLU A 33 -44.92 4.14 -29.77
N ALA A 34 -46.19 3.73 -29.83
CA ALA A 34 -46.85 3.23 -31.02
C ALA A 34 -47.28 4.35 -31.98
N ALA A 35 -47.06 4.15 -33.29
CA ALA A 35 -47.76 4.84 -34.38
C ALA A 35 -48.13 3.85 -35.49
N PRO A 36 -49.24 4.06 -36.24
CA PRO A 36 -49.91 3.00 -36.98
C PRO A 36 -49.37 2.80 -38.40
N ALA A 37 -49.73 1.62 -38.92
CA ALA A 37 -49.47 1.02 -40.23
C ALA A 37 -49.32 1.96 -41.44
N ASP A 38 -48.33 1.64 -42.28
CA ASP A 38 -48.44 1.69 -43.73
C ASP A 38 -47.65 0.52 -44.37
N ALA A 39 -48.20 0.02 -45.48
CA ALA A 39 -47.80 -1.19 -46.20
C ALA A 39 -46.84 -0.88 -47.37
N ASP A 40 -46.24 -1.96 -47.89
CA ASP A 40 -45.39 -2.09 -49.09
C ASP A 40 -43.96 -1.52 -48.92
N ASP A 41 -42.86 -2.20 -49.21
CA ASP A 41 -42.55 -3.06 -50.35
C ASP A 41 -41.46 -4.10 -49.99
N ALA A 42 -41.48 -5.21 -50.73
CA ALA A 42 -40.48 -6.27 -50.69
C ALA A 42 -39.15 -5.84 -51.32
N ASP A 43 -38.01 -6.30 -50.77
CA ASP A 43 -37.11 -7.19 -51.51
C ASP A 43 -35.95 -7.75 -50.67
N ALA A 44 -35.52 -8.93 -51.09
CA ALA A 44 -34.67 -9.89 -50.40
C ALA A 44 -33.22 -9.44 -50.17
N ASN A 45 -32.67 -9.81 -49.00
CA ASN A 45 -31.44 -10.59 -48.97
C ASN A 45 -31.36 -11.42 -47.67
N THR A 46 -31.70 -12.70 -47.78
CA THR A 46 -31.55 -13.71 -46.73
C THR A 46 -30.16 -14.31 -46.83
N ASP A 47 -29.27 -13.98 -45.91
CA ASP A 47 -28.19 -14.88 -45.50
C ASP A 47 -28.38 -15.18 -44.02
N ALA A 48 -28.79 -16.43 -43.78
CA ALA A 48 -29.03 -16.98 -42.47
C ALA A 48 -27.71 -17.19 -41.73
N VAL A 49 -27.50 -16.50 -40.62
CA VAL A 49 -26.63 -16.99 -39.55
C VAL A 49 -27.52 -17.77 -38.62
N ALA A 50 -27.29 -19.08 -38.60
CA ALA A 50 -28.03 -20.04 -37.79
C ALA A 50 -27.79 -19.76 -36.30
N ASP A 51 -28.90 -19.62 -35.59
CA ASP A 51 -29.03 -19.71 -34.14
C ASP A 51 -28.78 -21.18 -33.75
N ALA A 52 -27.60 -21.46 -33.19
CA ALA A 52 -27.19 -22.74 -32.59
C ALA A 52 -26.32 -22.35 -31.38
N ASP A 53 -26.50 -22.78 -30.14
CA ASP A 53 -27.21 -23.91 -29.56
C ASP A 53 -27.83 -23.47 -28.22
N ALA A 54 -29.10 -23.78 -27.96
CA ALA A 54 -29.58 -23.99 -26.61
C ALA A 54 -29.34 -25.48 -26.29
N ARG A 55 -28.28 -25.79 -25.51
CA ARG A 55 -28.07 -27.15 -25.01
C ARG A 55 -28.99 -27.40 -23.83
N ASP A 56 -29.84 -28.41 -24.00
CA ASP A 56 -30.77 -28.95 -23.01
C ASP A 56 -29.98 -30.04 -22.24
N ASP A 57 -29.45 -29.72 -21.05
CA ASP A 57 -28.58 -30.60 -20.25
C ASP A 57 -29.37 -31.62 -19.42
N ALA A 58 -30.10 -32.53 -20.08
CA ALA A 58 -30.81 -33.63 -19.41
C ALA A 58 -30.08 -34.98 -19.47
N ASP A 59 -28.89 -35.06 -20.10
CA ASP A 59 -28.04 -36.28 -20.07
C ASP A 59 -26.59 -35.91 -20.43
N ALA A 60 -25.90 -35.18 -19.55
CA ALA A 60 -24.48 -34.91 -19.72
C ALA A 60 -23.70 -36.21 -19.43
N GLY A 61 -22.89 -36.67 -20.40
CA GLY A 61 -21.94 -37.76 -20.18
C GLY A 61 -20.94 -37.45 -19.05
N PRO A 62 -20.02 -38.37 -18.71
CA PRO A 62 -19.00 -38.10 -17.69
C PRO A 62 -18.26 -36.80 -18.01
N ASP A 63 -18.01 -35.99 -16.99
CA ASP A 63 -17.33 -34.69 -17.12
C ASP A 63 -15.97 -34.92 -17.82
N PRO A 64 -15.69 -34.24 -18.94
CA PRO A 64 -14.46 -34.45 -19.71
C PRO A 64 -13.19 -34.15 -18.89
N LEU A 65 -13.28 -33.32 -17.84
CA LEU A 65 -12.16 -33.02 -16.94
C LEU A 65 -11.94 -34.12 -15.89
N GLN A 66 -12.93 -34.95 -15.62
CA GLN A 66 -12.86 -35.97 -14.57
C GLN A 66 -11.92 -37.12 -14.97
N CYS A 67 -11.09 -37.56 -14.03
CA CYS A 67 -10.27 -38.76 -14.18
C CYS A 67 -10.38 -39.71 -12.98
N GLU A 68 -10.02 -40.98 -13.20
CA GLU A 68 -9.86 -41.92 -12.09
C GLU A 68 -8.62 -41.50 -11.29
N PRO A 69 -8.73 -41.35 -9.96
CA PRO A 69 -7.60 -40.91 -9.13
C PRO A 69 -6.47 -41.95 -9.16
N ARG A 70 -5.24 -41.50 -8.90
CA ARG A 70 -4.08 -42.39 -8.72
C ARG A 70 -4.33 -43.33 -7.54
N ALA A 71 -3.89 -44.59 -7.68
CA ALA A 71 -3.95 -45.56 -6.59
C ALA A 71 -3.04 -45.16 -5.41
N THR A 72 -1.95 -44.44 -5.71
CA THR A 72 -1.05 -43.80 -4.74
C THR A 72 -0.89 -42.34 -5.15
N PRO A 73 -1.38 -41.37 -4.37
CA PRO A 73 -1.18 -39.95 -4.66
C PRO A 73 0.31 -39.60 -4.73
N LEU A 74 0.67 -38.63 -5.58
CA LEU A 74 1.99 -38.02 -5.53
C LEU A 74 2.10 -37.13 -4.31
N ALA A 75 3.33 -37.01 -3.77
CA ALA A 75 3.61 -36.08 -2.69
C ALA A 75 3.52 -34.63 -3.20
N LEU A 76 3.01 -33.72 -2.36
CA LEU A 76 2.82 -32.32 -2.74
C LEU A 76 4.03 -31.44 -2.39
N ASP A 77 4.98 -31.96 -1.61
CA ASP A 77 6.25 -31.33 -1.23
C ASP A 77 7.41 -31.67 -2.19
N GLU A 78 7.15 -32.49 -3.22
CA GLU A 78 8.10 -32.83 -4.28
C GLU A 78 7.70 -32.19 -5.61
N THR A 79 8.68 -31.79 -6.42
CA THR A 79 8.45 -31.33 -7.79
C THR A 79 8.04 -32.51 -8.68
N PRO A 80 6.85 -32.48 -9.33
CA PRO A 80 6.45 -33.46 -10.33
C PRO A 80 7.47 -33.61 -11.47
N ALA A 81 7.53 -34.81 -12.07
CA ALA A 81 8.37 -35.05 -13.24
C ALA A 81 7.79 -34.39 -14.51
N GLU A 82 8.62 -34.21 -15.54
CA GLU A 82 8.15 -33.82 -16.88
C GLU A 82 7.03 -34.76 -17.36
N GLY A 83 5.99 -34.17 -17.94
CA GLY A 83 4.77 -34.85 -18.38
C GLY A 83 3.80 -35.20 -17.25
N GLU A 84 4.06 -34.77 -16.01
CA GLU A 84 3.17 -34.98 -14.87
C GLU A 84 2.61 -33.67 -14.31
N ALA A 85 1.37 -33.75 -13.84
CA ALA A 85 0.75 -32.76 -12.97
C ALA A 85 0.18 -33.47 -11.73
N VAL A 86 -0.07 -32.70 -10.67
CA VAL A 86 -0.68 -33.15 -9.42
C VAL A 86 -1.67 -32.12 -8.90
N ALA A 87 -2.80 -32.60 -8.37
CA ALA A 87 -3.67 -31.82 -7.51
C ALA A 87 -3.98 -32.60 -6.23
N GLY A 88 -4.00 -31.90 -5.08
CA GLY A 88 -4.23 -32.54 -3.80
C GLY A 88 -4.48 -31.56 -2.66
N HIS A 89 -4.93 -32.10 -1.52
CA HIS A 89 -5.12 -31.35 -0.28
C HIS A 89 -3.77 -31.18 0.43
N VAL A 90 -3.45 -29.95 0.80
CA VAL A 90 -2.25 -29.63 1.58
C VAL A 90 -2.51 -30.02 3.02
N THR A 91 -1.66 -30.86 3.59
CA THR A 91 -1.78 -31.38 4.97
C THR A 91 -0.63 -30.96 5.88
N THR A 92 0.49 -30.51 5.32
CA THR A 92 1.66 -30.04 6.05
C THR A 92 2.24 -28.76 5.43
N GLU A 93 2.94 -27.95 6.22
CA GLU A 93 3.57 -26.71 5.72
C GLU A 93 4.65 -26.97 4.66
N ALA A 94 5.28 -28.15 4.65
CA ALA A 94 6.25 -28.51 3.63
C ALA A 94 5.64 -28.65 2.22
N GLU A 95 4.32 -28.85 2.13
CA GLU A 95 3.60 -28.97 0.87
C GLU A 95 3.20 -27.60 0.29
N MET A 96 3.32 -26.51 1.07
CA MET A 96 2.96 -25.14 0.69
C MET A 96 4.02 -24.46 -0.19
N ILE A 97 3.70 -23.25 -0.68
CA ILE A 97 4.68 -22.31 -1.21
C ILE A 97 5.10 -21.41 -0.05
N ASP A 98 6.35 -21.52 0.40
CA ASP A 98 6.90 -20.78 1.54
C ASP A 98 7.55 -19.46 1.08
N SER A 99 6.84 -18.35 1.16
CA SER A 99 7.27 -17.01 0.71
C SER A 99 7.03 -15.95 1.79
N GLU A 100 7.60 -14.76 1.61
CA GLU A 100 7.38 -13.63 2.54
C GLU A 100 5.90 -13.22 2.67
N VAL A 101 5.06 -13.51 1.66
CA VAL A 101 3.65 -13.10 1.63
C VAL A 101 2.67 -14.27 1.66
N THR A 102 3.13 -15.51 1.90
CA THR A 102 2.28 -16.70 1.96
C THR A 102 1.05 -16.46 2.82
N MET A 103 -0.12 -16.81 2.26
CA MET A 103 -1.41 -16.64 2.94
C MET A 103 -2.13 -17.94 3.25
N ALA A 104 -1.93 -19.00 2.47
CA ALA A 104 -2.59 -20.27 2.76
C ALA A 104 -1.92 -21.03 3.91
N GLN A 105 -2.63 -22.04 4.40
CA GLN A 105 -2.25 -22.84 5.56
C GLN A 105 -2.43 -24.32 5.30
N ALA A 106 -1.54 -25.13 5.87
CA ALA A 106 -1.68 -26.58 5.89
C ALA A 106 -3.02 -27.02 6.52
N GLY A 107 -3.67 -28.00 5.89
CA GLY A 107 -4.97 -28.53 6.26
C GLY A 107 -6.15 -27.73 5.69
N LEU A 108 -5.93 -26.52 5.20
CA LEU A 108 -6.98 -25.60 4.74
C LEU A 108 -6.79 -25.15 3.29
N ALA A 109 -5.80 -25.70 2.59
CA ALA A 109 -5.45 -25.33 1.24
C ALA A 109 -5.34 -26.56 0.33
N TRP A 110 -5.38 -26.30 -0.96
CA TRP A 110 -5.25 -27.28 -2.02
C TRP A 110 -4.17 -26.80 -2.98
N LYS A 111 -3.37 -27.72 -3.51
CA LYS A 111 -2.27 -27.40 -4.42
C LYS A 111 -2.52 -28.00 -5.79
N LEU A 112 -2.26 -27.23 -6.83
CA LEU A 112 -1.96 -27.75 -8.17
C LEU A 112 -0.48 -27.52 -8.46
N ALA A 113 0.20 -28.52 -9.00
CA ALA A 113 1.60 -28.38 -9.40
C ALA A 113 1.94 -29.25 -10.59
N ASN A 114 2.90 -28.81 -11.40
CA ASN A 114 3.57 -29.62 -12.41
C ASN A 114 5.09 -29.44 -12.27
N HIS A 115 5.87 -29.82 -13.28
CA HIS A 115 7.33 -29.69 -13.27
C HIS A 115 7.81 -28.23 -13.12
N ASP A 116 7.07 -27.27 -13.65
CA ASP A 116 7.53 -25.88 -13.84
C ASP A 116 6.92 -24.90 -12.84
N VAL A 117 5.67 -25.11 -12.42
CA VAL A 117 4.89 -24.16 -11.62
C VAL A 117 4.04 -24.84 -10.54
N ALA A 118 3.69 -24.07 -9.51
CA ALA A 118 2.79 -24.46 -8.44
C ALA A 118 1.80 -23.33 -8.12
N PHE A 119 0.58 -23.73 -7.73
CA PHE A 119 -0.53 -22.85 -7.36
C PHE A 119 -1.20 -23.38 -6.10
N VAL A 120 -1.63 -22.49 -5.21
CA VAL A 120 -2.36 -22.84 -3.99
C VAL A 120 -3.72 -22.16 -3.96
N VAL A 121 -4.77 -22.94 -3.73
CA VAL A 121 -6.16 -22.52 -3.65
C VAL A 121 -6.68 -22.77 -2.23
N GLN A 122 -7.32 -21.79 -1.59
CA GLN A 122 -7.92 -22.04 -0.28
C GLN A 122 -9.11 -23.00 -0.36
N GLY A 123 -9.30 -23.76 0.71
CA GLY A 123 -10.53 -24.51 0.94
C GLY A 123 -11.74 -23.59 1.15
N ASN A 124 -12.89 -24.22 1.42
CA ASN A 124 -14.13 -23.55 1.83
C ASN A 124 -14.31 -23.47 3.36
N GLU A 125 -13.40 -24.09 4.12
CA GLU A 125 -13.49 -24.23 5.57
C GLU A 125 -13.02 -22.98 6.32
N VAL A 126 -12.07 -22.25 5.73
CA VAL A 126 -11.46 -21.04 6.29
C VAL A 126 -11.34 -19.99 5.19
N ARG A 127 -11.41 -18.71 5.58
CA ARG A 127 -11.50 -17.55 4.70
C ARG A 127 -10.28 -16.68 4.96
N VAL A 128 -9.20 -16.93 4.25
CA VAL A 128 -8.00 -16.07 4.30
C VAL A 128 -8.03 -15.15 3.08
N GLY A 129 -7.61 -13.89 3.25
CA GLY A 129 -7.71 -12.88 2.19
C GLY A 129 -9.06 -12.16 2.16
N TYR A 130 -9.40 -11.58 1.00
CA TYR A 130 -10.57 -10.75 0.73
C TYR A 130 -11.81 -11.54 0.30
N ASP A 131 -11.66 -12.75 -0.25
CA ASP A 131 -12.82 -13.60 -0.50
C ASP A 131 -13.41 -14.16 0.81
N MET A 132 -14.62 -13.72 1.12
CA MET A 132 -15.33 -14.12 2.33
C MET A 132 -15.88 -15.54 2.31
N TYR A 133 -15.68 -16.30 1.23
CA TYR A 133 -16.31 -17.60 1.05
C TYR A 133 -15.36 -18.75 0.71
N GLY A 134 -14.06 -18.49 0.51
CA GLY A 134 -13.08 -19.53 0.19
C GLY A 134 -13.09 -19.97 -1.28
N GLY A 135 -12.22 -20.91 -1.63
CA GLY A 135 -12.03 -21.35 -3.02
C GLY A 135 -11.25 -20.39 -3.91
N SER A 136 -10.71 -19.29 -3.38
CA SER A 136 -9.85 -18.36 -4.12
C SER A 136 -8.44 -18.92 -4.31
N LEU A 137 -7.79 -18.51 -5.41
CA LEU A 137 -6.37 -18.75 -5.64
C LEU A 137 -5.57 -17.76 -4.80
N LEU A 138 -4.61 -18.24 -4.00
CA LEU A 138 -3.86 -17.42 -3.04
C LEU A 138 -2.38 -17.26 -3.40
N ASP A 139 -1.72 -18.35 -3.78
CA ASP A 139 -0.28 -18.35 -4.02
C ASP A 139 0.03 -18.90 -5.41
N ALA A 140 1.00 -18.31 -6.11
CA ALA A 140 1.41 -18.75 -7.45
C ALA A 140 2.92 -18.56 -7.67
N ASP A 141 3.64 -19.64 -7.99
CA ASP A 141 5.08 -19.58 -8.09
C ASP A 141 5.68 -20.60 -9.08
N LEU A 142 6.92 -20.36 -9.51
CA LEU A 142 7.75 -21.34 -10.20
C LEU A 142 8.08 -22.50 -9.24
N GLN A 143 8.31 -23.69 -9.80
CA GLN A 143 8.83 -24.80 -9.00
C GLN A 143 10.27 -24.58 -8.61
N ARG A 144 10.57 -24.87 -7.35
CA ARG A 144 11.92 -24.78 -6.79
C ARG A 144 12.31 -26.11 -6.14
N PRO A 145 13.62 -26.39 -6.06
CA PRO A 145 14.09 -27.52 -5.28
C PRO A 145 13.54 -27.48 -3.85
N ALA A 146 13.12 -28.64 -3.35
CA ALA A 146 12.54 -28.77 -2.01
C ALA A 146 13.43 -28.11 -0.93
N GLY A 147 12.80 -27.30 -0.07
CA GLY A 147 13.46 -26.56 1.01
C GLY A 147 14.10 -25.22 0.61
N GLN A 148 13.96 -24.78 -0.64
CA GLN A 148 14.20 -23.38 -1.00
C GLN A 148 12.92 -22.57 -0.78
N PRO A 149 13.02 -21.34 -0.24
CA PRO A 149 11.87 -20.45 -0.15
C PRO A 149 11.36 -20.11 -1.56
N GLY A 150 10.04 -19.99 -1.69
CA GLY A 150 9.35 -19.41 -2.83
C GLY A 150 9.59 -17.91 -2.93
N ASN A 151 9.37 -17.38 -4.12
CA ASN A 151 9.38 -15.95 -4.41
C ASN A 151 7.99 -15.44 -4.78
N ASP A 152 6.95 -16.18 -4.38
CA ASP A 152 5.58 -15.77 -4.58
C ASP A 152 5.32 -14.39 -4.01
N THR A 153 4.61 -13.59 -4.79
CA THR A 153 4.14 -12.26 -4.45
C THR A 153 2.68 -12.09 -4.84
N PHE A 154 2.07 -13.11 -5.46
CA PHE A 154 0.65 -13.15 -5.75
C PHE A 154 -0.11 -13.11 -4.42
N ARG A 155 -1.32 -12.56 -4.47
CA ARG A 155 -2.15 -12.42 -3.28
C ARG A 155 -3.43 -13.18 -3.44
N GLU A 156 -4.30 -12.74 -4.35
CA GLU A 156 -5.60 -13.36 -4.43
C GLU A 156 -6.26 -13.19 -5.78
N GLN A 157 -6.93 -14.25 -6.22
CA GLN A 157 -7.90 -14.19 -7.30
C GLN A 157 -9.16 -14.97 -6.94
N PHE A 158 -10.32 -14.31 -7.07
CA PHE A 158 -11.64 -14.96 -7.02
C PHE A 158 -12.58 -14.37 -8.08
N SER A 159 -13.59 -15.15 -8.47
CA SER A 159 -14.47 -14.81 -9.58
C SER A 159 -15.60 -13.87 -9.20
N ILE A 160 -15.90 -12.94 -10.11
CA ILE A 160 -17.07 -12.06 -10.08
C ILE A 160 -18.04 -12.49 -11.18
N VAL A 161 -19.31 -12.71 -10.82
CA VAL A 161 -20.42 -13.01 -11.73
C VAL A 161 -21.61 -12.12 -11.39
N GLY A 162 -21.95 -11.18 -12.28
CA GLY A 162 -23.09 -10.28 -12.09
C GLY A 162 -22.99 -9.39 -10.86
N TRP A 163 -21.77 -8.89 -10.57
CA TRP A 163 -21.42 -8.11 -9.37
C TRP A 163 -21.60 -8.87 -8.06
N LYS A 164 -21.49 -10.19 -8.11
CA LYS A 164 -21.47 -11.12 -6.98
C LYS A 164 -20.25 -12.01 -7.06
N VAL A 165 -19.88 -12.63 -5.94
CA VAL A 165 -18.77 -13.59 -5.85
C VAL A 165 -19.30 -15.02 -5.79
N GLY A 166 -18.45 -16.00 -6.09
CA GLY A 166 -18.79 -17.42 -5.97
C GLY A 166 -18.59 -17.92 -4.55
N GLY A 167 -19.66 -18.02 -3.76
CA GLY A 167 -19.61 -18.55 -2.41
C GLY A 167 -19.33 -20.06 -2.40
N ALA A 168 -18.10 -20.47 -2.13
CA ALA A 168 -17.67 -21.87 -2.25
C ALA A 168 -18.38 -22.79 -1.23
N ASP A 169 -19.21 -23.71 -1.73
CA ASP A 169 -19.80 -24.80 -0.96
C ASP A 169 -18.86 -25.99 -0.83
N SER A 170 -17.97 -26.20 -1.82
CA SER A 170 -17.00 -27.30 -1.81
C SER A 170 -15.79 -27.03 -2.72
N VAL A 171 -14.66 -27.62 -2.32
CA VAL A 171 -13.45 -27.74 -3.15
C VAL A 171 -13.17 -29.24 -3.36
N SER A 172 -12.94 -29.65 -4.60
CA SER A 172 -12.72 -31.07 -4.93
C SER A 172 -11.71 -31.26 -6.05
N VAL A 173 -10.95 -32.37 -5.99
CA VAL A 173 -10.08 -32.81 -7.08
C VAL A 173 -10.92 -33.60 -8.08
N LEU A 174 -11.10 -33.06 -9.29
CA LEU A 174 -11.73 -33.81 -10.40
C LEU A 174 -10.75 -34.71 -11.12
N CYS A 175 -9.49 -34.25 -11.21
CA CYS A 175 -8.39 -35.06 -11.68
C CYS A 175 -7.11 -34.68 -10.94
N ASP A 176 -6.42 -35.67 -10.40
CA ASP A 176 -5.14 -35.50 -9.69
C ASP A 176 -3.93 -35.53 -10.64
N GLY A 177 -4.16 -35.42 -11.95
CA GLY A 177 -3.15 -35.54 -13.00
C GLY A 177 -2.80 -36.97 -13.43
N ASN A 178 -3.55 -37.98 -12.98
CA ASN A 178 -3.29 -39.38 -13.32
C ASN A 178 -3.17 -39.62 -14.84
N GLY A 179 -2.12 -40.36 -15.23
CA GLY A 179 -1.89 -40.76 -16.62
C GLY A 179 -1.43 -39.64 -17.55
N GLY A 180 -0.80 -38.58 -17.02
CA GLY A 180 -0.37 -37.41 -17.81
C GLY A 180 -1.53 -36.52 -18.23
N ARG A 181 -2.65 -36.58 -17.50
CA ARG A 181 -3.79 -35.69 -17.68
C ARG A 181 -3.55 -34.38 -16.91
N PRO A 182 -4.29 -33.30 -17.23
CA PRO A 182 -4.26 -32.11 -16.40
C PRO A 182 -4.69 -32.40 -14.96
N ALA A 183 -4.07 -31.69 -14.02
CA ALA A 183 -4.53 -31.56 -12.66
C ALA A 183 -5.69 -30.56 -12.62
N VAL A 184 -6.80 -30.94 -11.97
CA VAL A 184 -8.04 -30.15 -11.98
C VAL A 184 -8.64 -30.07 -10.58
N LEU A 185 -8.73 -28.85 -10.06
CA LEU A 185 -9.54 -28.51 -8.89
C LEU A 185 -10.84 -27.85 -9.33
N ARG A 186 -11.95 -28.26 -8.73
CA ARG A 186 -13.27 -27.64 -8.91
C ARG A 186 -13.75 -27.02 -7.62
N ILE A 187 -14.15 -25.76 -7.73
CA ILE A 187 -14.88 -25.00 -6.72
C ILE A 187 -16.34 -24.95 -7.16
N GLU A 188 -17.24 -25.49 -6.35
CA GLU A 188 -18.68 -25.36 -6.58
C GLU A 188 -19.30 -24.48 -5.51
N GLY A 189 -20.20 -23.58 -5.92
CA GLY A 189 -20.83 -22.62 -5.03
C GLY A 189 -22.04 -21.92 -5.65
N ARG A 190 -22.45 -20.82 -5.01
CA ARG A 190 -23.58 -19.98 -5.43
C ARG A 190 -23.19 -18.51 -5.44
N ASP A 191 -23.98 -17.68 -6.10
CA ASP A 191 -23.76 -16.24 -6.08
C ASP A 191 -24.01 -15.63 -4.69
N GLU A 192 -23.01 -14.94 -4.15
CA GLU A 192 -23.07 -14.27 -2.86
C GLU A 192 -22.62 -12.80 -2.98
N PRO A 193 -23.08 -11.87 -2.12
CA PRO A 193 -22.51 -10.53 -2.06
C PRO A 193 -21.03 -10.60 -1.65
N SER A 194 -20.21 -9.67 -2.12
CA SER A 194 -18.79 -9.63 -1.73
C SER A 194 -18.60 -9.37 -0.23
N LEU A 195 -19.52 -8.61 0.38
CA LEU A 195 -19.48 -8.10 1.77
C LEU A 195 -18.35 -7.10 2.05
N ILE A 196 -17.37 -7.01 1.17
CA ILE A 196 -16.17 -6.19 1.32
C ILE A 196 -16.18 -4.95 0.41
N LEU A 197 -17.08 -4.93 -0.58
CA LEU A 197 -17.24 -3.81 -1.50
C LEU A 197 -18.73 -3.39 -1.53
N PRO A 198 -19.25 -2.72 -0.46
CA PRO A 198 -20.66 -2.34 -0.36
C PRO A 198 -21.21 -1.57 -1.59
N PRO A 199 -20.46 -0.66 -2.24
CA PRO A 199 -20.94 -0.01 -3.46
C PRO A 199 -21.18 -0.97 -4.63
N ILE A 200 -20.35 -2.02 -4.76
CA ILE A 200 -20.53 -3.06 -5.78
C ILE A 200 -21.73 -3.95 -5.43
N ASP A 201 -21.85 -4.36 -4.17
CA ASP A 201 -23.00 -5.15 -3.70
C ASP A 201 -24.33 -4.41 -3.91
N ALA A 202 -24.33 -3.08 -3.80
CA ALA A 202 -25.48 -2.23 -4.08
C ALA A 202 -25.93 -2.21 -5.55
N LEU A 203 -25.04 -2.56 -6.50
CA LEU A 203 -25.39 -2.72 -7.92
C LEU A 203 -26.22 -4.00 -8.16
N SER A 204 -26.10 -5.00 -7.28
CA SER A 204 -26.80 -6.29 -7.36
C SER A 204 -27.42 -6.70 -6.01
N PRO A 205 -28.40 -5.93 -5.49
CA PRO A 205 -28.89 -6.07 -4.12
C PRO A 205 -29.78 -7.31 -3.89
N ARG A 206 -30.10 -8.07 -4.94
CA ARG A 206 -30.93 -9.28 -4.86
C ARG A 206 -30.11 -10.49 -5.28
N PRO A 207 -30.35 -11.68 -4.71
CA PRO A 207 -29.78 -12.92 -5.22
C PRO A 207 -30.11 -13.12 -6.70
N LEU A 208 -29.11 -13.48 -7.50
CA LEU A 208 -29.27 -13.93 -8.87
C LEU A 208 -29.82 -15.36 -8.90
N ASN A 209 -29.48 -16.17 -7.89
CA ASN A 209 -29.72 -17.61 -7.80
C ASN A 209 -29.01 -18.36 -8.92
N PHE A 210 -27.73 -18.06 -9.09
CA PHE A 210 -26.83 -18.74 -10.00
C PHE A 210 -26.01 -19.78 -9.22
N ARG A 211 -25.88 -20.97 -9.79
CA ARG A 211 -24.83 -21.91 -9.40
C ARG A 211 -23.56 -21.48 -10.12
N ILE A 212 -22.49 -21.27 -9.37
CA ILE A 212 -21.19 -20.84 -9.89
C ILE A 212 -20.22 -22.01 -9.71
N VAL A 213 -19.53 -22.38 -10.78
CA VAL A 213 -18.51 -23.42 -10.77
C VAL A 213 -17.23 -22.86 -11.35
N THR A 214 -16.13 -22.89 -10.58
CA THR A 214 -14.81 -22.46 -11.03
C THR A 214 -13.88 -23.67 -11.08
N ASP A 215 -13.38 -24.00 -12.27
CA ASP A 215 -12.37 -25.03 -12.48
C ASP A 215 -10.98 -24.38 -12.67
N TYR A 216 -10.03 -24.75 -11.82
CA TYR A 216 -8.60 -24.48 -11.96
C TYR A 216 -7.94 -25.68 -12.64
N ILE A 217 -7.37 -25.48 -13.83
CA ILE A 217 -6.89 -26.55 -14.71
C ILE A 217 -5.42 -26.29 -15.04
N LEU A 218 -4.53 -27.18 -14.58
CA LEU A 218 -3.10 -27.14 -14.85
C LEU A 218 -2.69 -28.34 -15.69
N GLU A 219 -2.24 -28.08 -16.92
CA GLU A 219 -1.68 -29.11 -17.80
C GLU A 219 -0.25 -29.49 -17.35
N PRO A 220 0.22 -30.72 -17.65
CA PRO A 220 1.63 -31.04 -17.52
C PRO A 220 2.52 -30.08 -18.35
N ASP A 221 3.70 -29.76 -17.84
CA ASP A 221 4.73 -28.94 -18.51
C ASP A 221 4.23 -27.56 -19.01
N SER A 222 3.23 -27.01 -18.32
CA SER A 222 2.61 -25.74 -18.69
C SER A 222 2.78 -24.71 -17.58
N HIS A 223 3.28 -23.53 -17.95
CA HIS A 223 3.31 -22.36 -17.07
C HIS A 223 1.94 -21.70 -16.89
N LEU A 224 0.91 -22.21 -17.57
CA LEU A 224 -0.40 -21.60 -17.69
C LEU A 224 -1.44 -22.37 -16.87
N LEU A 225 -2.05 -21.69 -15.91
CA LEU A 225 -3.26 -22.11 -15.22
C LEU A 225 -4.47 -21.60 -15.99
N ARG A 226 -5.28 -22.51 -16.52
CA ARG A 226 -6.55 -22.15 -17.13
C ARG A 226 -7.62 -22.10 -16.05
N ILE A 227 -8.33 -20.98 -15.98
CA ILE A 227 -9.40 -20.79 -15.03
C ILE A 227 -10.71 -20.69 -15.80
N ARG A 228 -11.64 -21.60 -15.54
CA ARG A 228 -12.96 -21.66 -16.20
C ARG A 228 -14.05 -21.44 -15.17
N THR A 229 -14.81 -20.36 -15.30
CA THR A 229 -15.96 -20.07 -14.42
C THR A 229 -17.25 -20.22 -15.21
N SER A 230 -18.13 -21.12 -14.77
CA SER A 230 -19.44 -21.35 -15.35
C SER A 230 -20.54 -20.82 -14.41
N ALA A 231 -21.53 -20.12 -14.98
CA ALA A 231 -22.69 -19.63 -14.25
C ALA A 231 -23.97 -20.26 -14.81
N THR A 232 -24.63 -21.07 -13.99
CA THR A 232 -25.92 -21.69 -14.32
C THR A 232 -27.05 -20.92 -13.66
N ASN A 233 -28.00 -20.42 -14.45
CA ASN A 233 -29.15 -19.70 -13.92
C ASN A 233 -30.21 -20.66 -13.38
N GLU A 234 -30.23 -20.88 -12.07
CA GLU A 234 -31.22 -21.73 -11.40
C GLU A 234 -32.51 -20.95 -11.02
N SER A 235 -32.57 -19.66 -11.34
CA SER A 235 -33.77 -18.85 -11.15
C SER A 235 -34.82 -19.11 -12.23
N THR A 236 -36.05 -18.64 -12.01
CA THR A 236 -37.11 -18.65 -13.04
C THR A 236 -37.05 -17.45 -14.00
N ARG A 237 -36.09 -16.53 -13.82
CA ARG A 237 -35.99 -15.27 -14.57
C ARG A 237 -34.92 -15.39 -15.66
N THR A 238 -35.14 -14.76 -16.80
CA THR A 238 -34.08 -14.49 -17.77
C THR A 238 -33.31 -13.24 -17.36
N TRP A 239 -31.99 -13.36 -17.29
CA TRP A 239 -31.07 -12.26 -17.01
C TRP A 239 -30.40 -11.78 -18.30
N SER A 240 -29.94 -10.54 -18.32
CA SER A 240 -29.26 -9.93 -19.46
C SER A 240 -28.13 -9.04 -18.97
N SER A 241 -27.08 -8.90 -19.79
CA SER A 241 -25.90 -8.08 -19.50
C SER A 241 -25.22 -8.42 -18.17
N ILE A 242 -24.95 -9.70 -17.94
CA ILE A 242 -24.24 -10.17 -16.75
C ILE A 242 -22.74 -10.09 -17.02
N ALA A 243 -22.06 -9.19 -16.30
CA ALA A 243 -20.61 -9.11 -16.34
C ALA A 243 -19.98 -10.30 -15.61
N MET A 244 -18.95 -10.90 -16.20
CA MET A 244 -18.10 -11.91 -15.58
C MET A 244 -16.65 -11.44 -15.62
N GLY A 245 -15.92 -11.77 -14.57
CA GLY A 245 -14.53 -11.38 -14.39
C GLY A 245 -13.97 -11.93 -13.10
N ASP A 246 -12.94 -11.27 -12.59
CA ASP A 246 -12.26 -11.63 -11.36
C ASP A 246 -11.91 -10.39 -10.55
N LEU A 247 -11.78 -10.54 -9.23
CA LEU A 247 -11.00 -9.61 -8.43
C LEU A 247 -9.57 -10.16 -8.37
N LEU A 248 -8.58 -9.31 -8.66
CA LEU A 248 -7.17 -9.70 -8.83
C LEU A 248 -6.27 -8.86 -7.95
N LEU A 249 -5.44 -9.52 -7.14
CA LEU A 249 -4.32 -8.92 -6.42
C LEU A 249 -3.04 -9.64 -6.84
N PHE A 250 -2.24 -9.01 -7.71
CA PHE A 250 -0.96 -9.56 -8.19
C PHE A 250 0.21 -9.33 -7.23
N GLY A 251 -0.04 -8.78 -6.05
CA GLY A 251 0.98 -8.26 -5.14
C GLY A 251 1.40 -6.83 -5.47
N SER A 252 1.42 -5.97 -4.46
CA SER A 252 1.80 -4.56 -4.52
C SER A 252 3.22 -4.29 -4.99
N VAL A 253 4.13 -5.24 -4.76
CA VAL A 253 5.56 -5.16 -5.10
C VAL A 253 5.82 -5.34 -6.60
N ASN A 254 4.83 -5.87 -7.31
CA ASN A 254 4.87 -6.07 -8.75
C ASN A 254 4.41 -4.83 -9.50
N LEU A 255 5.06 -4.54 -10.62
CA LEU A 255 4.62 -3.49 -11.53
C LEU A 255 3.74 -4.07 -12.60
N MET A 256 2.56 -3.49 -12.76
CA MET A 256 1.67 -3.84 -13.84
C MET A 256 2.18 -3.30 -15.17
N PHE A 257 2.07 -4.14 -16.19
CA PHE A 257 2.48 -3.90 -17.56
C PHE A 257 1.36 -4.36 -18.49
N SER A 258 1.17 -3.64 -19.61
CA SER A 258 0.44 -4.17 -20.76
C SER A 258 1.16 -3.79 -22.05
N PRO A 259 1.04 -4.59 -23.13
CA PRO A 259 1.61 -4.24 -24.43
C PRO A 259 1.16 -2.87 -24.97
N GLU A 260 -0.04 -2.40 -24.58
CA GLU A 260 -0.63 -1.16 -25.06
C GLU A 260 -0.01 0.11 -24.44
N VAL A 261 0.31 0.09 -23.14
CA VAL A 261 0.80 1.28 -22.42
C VAL A 261 2.12 1.08 -21.68
N GLY A 262 2.72 -0.12 -21.75
CA GLY A 262 3.88 -0.50 -20.97
C GLY A 262 3.58 -0.46 -19.47
N PHE A 263 4.46 0.15 -18.68
CA PHE A 263 4.28 0.42 -17.24
C PHE A 263 3.44 1.69 -16.96
N GLY A 264 2.65 2.14 -17.93
CA GLY A 264 1.76 3.31 -17.81
C GLY A 264 0.45 3.00 -17.09
N ASP A 265 -0.46 3.98 -17.06
CA ASP A 265 -1.77 3.84 -16.42
C ASP A 265 -2.69 2.91 -17.23
N LEU A 266 -3.01 1.74 -16.67
CA LEU A 266 -3.89 0.75 -17.28
C LEU A 266 -5.36 1.16 -17.33
N ALA A 267 -5.78 2.20 -16.60
CA ALA A 267 -7.16 2.67 -16.59
C ALA A 267 -7.53 3.46 -17.87
N GLU A 268 -6.55 4.07 -18.54
CA GLU A 268 -6.81 4.88 -19.74
C GLU A 268 -7.10 4.04 -20.99
N THR A 269 -6.55 2.83 -21.07
CA THR A 269 -6.69 1.93 -22.22
C THR A 269 -6.97 0.51 -21.73
N PRO A 270 -8.16 -0.07 -22.02
CA PRO A 270 -8.50 -1.44 -21.63
C PRO A 270 -7.43 -2.44 -22.08
N PRO A 271 -6.68 -3.06 -21.16
CA PRO A 271 -5.57 -3.92 -21.54
C PRO A 271 -6.10 -5.24 -22.10
N SER A 272 -5.44 -5.71 -23.15
CA SER A 272 -5.78 -6.99 -23.76
C SER A 272 -5.08 -8.18 -23.07
N LEU A 273 -4.10 -7.89 -22.22
CA LEU A 273 -3.34 -8.77 -21.33
C LEU A 273 -2.68 -7.86 -20.27
N VAL A 274 -2.67 -8.28 -19.02
CA VAL A 274 -1.85 -7.69 -17.96
C VAL A 274 -0.70 -8.63 -17.66
N VAL A 275 0.51 -8.11 -17.55
CA VAL A 275 1.67 -8.86 -17.06
C VAL A 275 2.29 -8.08 -15.92
N THR A 276 2.87 -8.75 -14.94
CA THR A 276 3.67 -8.07 -13.93
C THR A 276 5.17 -8.16 -14.22
N ALA A 277 5.92 -7.17 -13.76
CA ALA A 277 7.37 -7.25 -13.66
C ALA A 277 7.78 -7.08 -12.19
N ALA A 278 8.60 -8.01 -11.72
CA ALA A 278 9.36 -7.87 -10.49
C ALA A 278 10.72 -7.22 -10.77
N ASP A 279 11.32 -6.61 -9.75
CA ASP A 279 12.64 -6.01 -9.87
C ASP A 279 13.75 -7.10 -9.82
N PRO A 280 14.56 -7.28 -10.88
CA PRO A 280 15.67 -8.22 -10.91
C PRO A 280 16.78 -7.88 -9.92
N ALA A 281 16.81 -6.70 -9.29
CA ALA A 281 17.70 -6.38 -8.19
C ALA A 281 17.26 -7.02 -6.86
N GLN A 282 15.99 -7.41 -6.72
CA GLN A 282 15.42 -7.94 -5.48
C GLN A 282 15.61 -9.45 -5.35
N PRO A 283 16.56 -9.96 -4.55
CA PRO A 283 16.99 -11.36 -4.59
C PRO A 283 15.91 -12.42 -4.31
N LEU A 284 14.83 -12.04 -3.63
CA LEU A 284 13.73 -12.93 -3.25
C LEU A 284 12.46 -12.72 -4.11
N ARG A 285 12.51 -11.92 -5.18
CA ARG A 285 11.30 -11.46 -5.90
C ARG A 285 11.54 -11.43 -7.41
N HIS A 286 11.43 -12.60 -8.04
CA HIS A 286 11.72 -12.80 -9.46
C HIS A 286 10.64 -13.60 -10.17
N VAL A 287 9.38 -13.29 -9.86
CA VAL A 287 8.24 -13.97 -10.44
C VAL A 287 7.32 -12.93 -11.04
N SER A 288 6.91 -13.20 -12.27
CA SER A 288 6.01 -12.37 -13.06
C SER A 288 4.75 -13.17 -13.34
N TYR A 289 3.62 -12.47 -13.33
CA TYR A 289 2.29 -13.04 -13.53
C TYR A 289 1.68 -12.46 -14.79
N GLY A 290 1.22 -13.30 -15.71
CA GLY A 290 0.42 -12.86 -16.86
C GLY A 290 -1.05 -13.23 -16.67
N PHE A 291 -1.97 -12.34 -17.03
CA PHE A 291 -3.40 -12.57 -16.91
C PHE A 291 -4.18 -12.00 -18.10
N ALA A 292 -4.95 -12.86 -18.78
CA ALA A 292 -5.83 -12.43 -19.85
C ALA A 292 -7.11 -13.24 -19.95
N GLY A 293 -8.18 -12.55 -20.33
CA GLY A 293 -9.41 -13.20 -20.79
C GLY A 293 -9.22 -13.82 -22.17
N LYS A 294 -9.87 -14.97 -22.40
CA LYS A 294 -9.89 -15.61 -23.73
C LYS A 294 -10.72 -14.82 -24.75
N HIS A 295 -11.63 -13.98 -24.28
CA HIS A 295 -12.57 -13.23 -25.09
C HIS A 295 -12.52 -11.74 -24.74
N GLY A 296 -12.01 -10.92 -25.66
CA GLY A 296 -11.99 -9.47 -25.52
C GLY A 296 -10.97 -8.92 -24.52
N PRO A 297 -10.83 -7.58 -24.45
CA PRO A 297 -9.97 -6.92 -23.48
C PRO A 297 -10.56 -6.94 -22.08
N LEU A 298 -9.69 -6.77 -21.08
CA LEU A 298 -10.08 -6.59 -19.69
C LEU A 298 -10.45 -5.13 -19.46
N ASN A 299 -11.52 -4.90 -18.71
CA ASN A 299 -11.76 -3.62 -18.06
C ASN A 299 -11.24 -3.74 -16.63
N LEU A 300 -10.36 -2.80 -16.25
CA LEU A 300 -9.71 -2.77 -14.95
C LEU A 300 -10.19 -1.58 -14.11
N PRO A 301 -11.38 -1.63 -13.48
CA PRO A 301 -11.63 -0.76 -12.34
C PRO A 301 -10.63 -1.12 -11.23
N ILE A 302 -9.73 -0.19 -10.94
CA ILE A 302 -8.87 -0.27 -9.76
C ILE A 302 -9.77 0.01 -8.54
N ALA A 303 -9.76 -0.88 -7.56
CA ALA A 303 -10.21 -0.59 -6.21
C ALA A 303 -8.99 -0.11 -5.39
N GLU A 304 -9.27 0.60 -4.30
CA GLU A 304 -8.25 1.04 -3.35
C GLU A 304 -7.35 -0.12 -2.90
N GLY A 305 -6.09 0.17 -2.59
CA GLY A 305 -5.15 -0.87 -2.16
C GLY A 305 -4.52 -1.70 -3.30
N GLY A 306 -4.57 -1.29 -4.56
CA GLY A 306 -3.98 -2.09 -5.66
C GLY A 306 -4.76 -3.35 -6.05
N ALA A 307 -5.90 -3.63 -5.40
CA ALA A 307 -6.86 -4.62 -5.85
C ALA A 307 -7.50 -4.15 -7.17
N THR A 308 -7.49 -5.00 -8.19
CA THR A 308 -8.02 -4.64 -9.51
C THR A 308 -9.11 -5.61 -9.93
N GLY A 309 -10.29 -5.10 -10.29
CA GLY A 309 -11.32 -5.93 -10.90
C GLY A 309 -11.01 -6.17 -12.38
N GLY A 310 -10.89 -7.42 -12.83
CA GLY A 310 -10.71 -7.79 -14.24
C GLY A 310 -12.02 -8.21 -14.89
N LEU A 311 -12.83 -7.29 -15.38
CA LEU A 311 -14.06 -7.61 -16.12
C LEU A 311 -13.77 -7.78 -17.61
N GLY A 312 -13.81 -9.01 -18.09
CA GLY A 312 -13.48 -9.33 -19.49
C GLY A 312 -14.64 -9.89 -20.31
N TYR A 313 -15.73 -10.33 -19.69
CA TYR A 313 -16.80 -11.05 -20.40
C TYR A 313 -18.18 -10.59 -20.01
N THR A 314 -19.11 -10.56 -20.96
CA THR A 314 -20.51 -10.18 -20.72
C THR A 314 -21.43 -11.22 -21.32
N ILE A 315 -22.21 -11.88 -20.47
CA ILE A 315 -23.32 -12.70 -20.92
C ILE A 315 -24.47 -11.79 -21.32
N HIS A 316 -24.77 -11.71 -22.61
CA HIS A 316 -25.85 -10.86 -23.11
C HIS A 316 -27.24 -11.33 -22.68
N THR A 317 -27.47 -12.65 -22.61
CA THR A 317 -28.74 -13.22 -22.14
C THR A 317 -28.53 -14.60 -21.54
N LEU A 318 -28.95 -14.79 -20.29
CA LEU A 318 -28.92 -16.08 -19.59
C LEU A 318 -30.34 -16.50 -19.20
N ARG A 319 -30.90 -17.47 -19.94
CA ARG A 319 -32.25 -18.00 -19.70
C ARG A 319 -32.27 -18.89 -18.46
N ALA A 320 -33.46 -19.09 -17.88
CA ALA A 320 -33.66 -20.03 -16.79
C ALA A 320 -33.19 -21.44 -17.21
N GLY A 321 -32.40 -22.09 -16.35
CA GLY A 321 -31.77 -23.39 -16.58
C GLY A 321 -30.55 -23.39 -17.49
N ALA A 322 -30.22 -22.27 -18.15
CA ALA A 322 -29.08 -22.18 -19.04
C ALA A 322 -27.78 -21.92 -18.26
N THR A 323 -26.67 -22.41 -18.82
CA THR A 323 -25.30 -22.18 -18.34
C THR A 323 -24.52 -21.42 -19.39
N ASP A 324 -23.71 -20.46 -18.94
CA ASP A 324 -22.68 -19.83 -19.78
C ASP A 324 -21.32 -19.87 -19.05
N THR A 325 -20.22 -19.71 -19.78
CA THR A 325 -18.86 -19.96 -19.26
C THR A 325 -17.87 -18.90 -19.72
N TYR A 326 -17.11 -18.38 -18.76
CA TYR A 326 -15.97 -17.49 -19.00
C TYR A 326 -14.65 -18.24 -18.77
N GLU A 327 -13.75 -18.16 -19.76
CA GLU A 327 -12.40 -18.70 -19.68
C GLU A 327 -11.37 -17.57 -19.69
N ARG A 328 -10.38 -17.69 -18.80
CA ARG A 328 -9.20 -16.84 -18.72
C ARG A 328 -7.99 -17.68 -18.31
N VAL A 329 -6.82 -17.06 -18.39
CA VAL A 329 -5.55 -17.72 -18.09
C VAL A 329 -4.72 -16.87 -17.15
N LEU A 330 -4.03 -17.54 -16.23
CA LEU A 330 -2.99 -16.98 -15.39
C LEU A 330 -1.69 -17.71 -15.71
N THR A 331 -0.59 -16.99 -15.91
CA THR A 331 0.73 -17.57 -16.18
C THR A 331 1.72 -17.14 -15.11
N VAL A 332 2.70 -18.00 -14.85
CA VAL A 332 3.83 -17.71 -13.97
C VAL A 332 5.11 -17.81 -14.78
N GLY A 333 5.94 -16.78 -14.73
CA GLY A 333 7.22 -16.73 -15.43
C GLY A 333 8.32 -16.12 -14.56
N ARG A 334 9.57 -16.35 -14.95
CA ARG A 334 10.75 -15.76 -14.25
C ARG A 334 10.89 -14.25 -14.46
N ASP A 335 10.31 -13.75 -15.54
CA ASP A 335 10.26 -12.34 -15.89
C ASP A 335 9.02 -12.03 -16.74
N LEU A 336 8.85 -10.75 -17.09
CA LEU A 336 7.71 -10.26 -17.85
C LEU A 336 7.57 -10.99 -19.20
N SER A 337 8.64 -11.19 -19.96
CA SER A 337 8.60 -11.88 -21.26
C SER A 337 8.21 -13.33 -21.11
N ASP A 338 8.78 -14.01 -20.12
CA ASP A 338 8.54 -15.41 -19.82
C ASP A 338 7.08 -15.66 -19.38
N ALA A 339 6.50 -14.74 -18.61
CA ALA A 339 5.09 -14.78 -18.22
C ALA A 339 4.16 -14.40 -19.39
N MET A 340 4.60 -13.52 -20.29
CA MET A 340 3.80 -13.03 -21.42
C MET A 340 3.68 -14.06 -22.55
N GLU A 341 4.77 -14.77 -22.89
CA GLU A 341 4.82 -15.67 -24.06
C GLU A 341 3.70 -16.73 -24.05
N PRO A 342 3.44 -17.49 -22.97
CA PRO A 342 2.40 -18.50 -22.97
C PRO A 342 1.00 -17.92 -23.20
N VAL A 343 0.74 -16.68 -22.75
CA VAL A 343 -0.54 -16.01 -22.99
C VAL A 343 -0.68 -15.59 -24.45
N LEU A 344 0.39 -15.10 -25.07
CA LEU A 344 0.38 -14.76 -26.50
C LEU A 344 0.11 -16.01 -27.37
N VAL A 345 0.71 -17.15 -27.00
CA VAL A 345 0.46 -18.44 -27.65
C VAL A 345 -0.99 -18.87 -27.49
N GLU A 346 -1.53 -18.86 -26.26
CA GLU A 346 -2.91 -19.25 -25.97
C GLU A 346 -3.94 -18.39 -26.72
N LEU A 347 -3.66 -17.09 -26.87
CA LEU A 347 -4.54 -16.14 -27.55
C LEU A 347 -4.29 -16.04 -29.06
N GLU A 348 -3.42 -16.90 -29.61
CA GLU A 348 -3.00 -16.91 -31.03
C GLU A 348 -2.52 -15.53 -31.52
N ARG A 349 -1.85 -14.77 -30.66
CA ARG A 349 -1.36 -13.43 -30.98
C ARG A 349 0.01 -13.50 -31.65
N PRO A 350 0.24 -12.76 -32.75
CA PRO A 350 1.53 -12.74 -33.40
C PRO A 350 2.57 -12.07 -32.51
N TYR A 351 3.72 -12.72 -32.37
CA TYR A 351 4.89 -12.19 -31.67
C TYR A 351 6.18 -12.58 -32.40
N ALA A 352 7.26 -11.92 -32.05
CA ALA A 352 8.62 -12.22 -32.45
C ALA A 352 9.50 -12.42 -31.21
N VAL A 353 10.64 -13.08 -31.39
CA VAL A 353 11.57 -13.39 -30.32
C VAL A 353 12.90 -12.69 -30.57
N VAL A 354 13.46 -12.08 -29.54
CA VAL A 354 14.86 -11.65 -29.53
C VAL A 354 15.61 -12.43 -28.46
N THR A 355 16.72 -13.02 -28.87
CA THR A 355 17.63 -13.74 -27.98
C THR A 355 18.99 -13.07 -27.98
N GLY A 356 19.82 -13.37 -27.00
CA GLY A 356 21.19 -12.90 -26.99
C GLY A 356 21.83 -13.13 -25.64
N THR A 357 23.02 -12.57 -25.49
CA THR A 357 23.75 -12.55 -24.24
C THR A 357 24.05 -11.12 -23.82
N VAL A 358 24.09 -10.89 -22.51
CA VAL A 358 24.64 -9.67 -21.93
C VAL A 358 25.96 -9.98 -21.25
N THR A 359 27.02 -9.28 -21.66
CA THR A 359 28.33 -9.35 -21.03
C THR A 359 28.73 -8.02 -20.41
N ASP A 360 29.73 -8.03 -19.55
CA ASP A 360 30.43 -6.81 -19.14
C ASP A 360 31.50 -6.39 -20.18
N GLY A 361 32.24 -5.32 -19.88
CA GLY A 361 33.33 -4.83 -20.72
C GLY A 361 34.53 -5.78 -20.85
N ALA A 362 34.66 -6.78 -19.98
CA ALA A 362 35.68 -7.84 -20.07
C ALA A 362 35.22 -9.02 -20.95
N GLY A 363 33.92 -9.08 -21.27
CA GLY A 363 33.30 -10.16 -22.03
C GLY A 363 32.78 -11.30 -21.16
N ASP A 364 32.73 -11.12 -19.84
CA ASP A 364 32.16 -12.09 -18.92
C ASP A 364 30.63 -11.95 -18.90
N PRO A 365 29.87 -13.07 -18.88
CA PRO A 365 28.41 -13.02 -18.87
C PRO A 365 27.89 -12.41 -17.56
N VAL A 366 26.82 -11.61 -17.67
CA VAL A 366 26.21 -10.92 -16.52
C VAL A 366 24.79 -11.40 -16.32
N ALA A 367 24.56 -12.06 -15.18
CA ALA A 367 23.24 -12.49 -14.73
C ALA A 367 22.39 -11.33 -14.20
N ARG A 368 21.07 -11.51 -14.20
CA ARG A 368 20.09 -10.58 -13.59
C ARG A 368 20.16 -9.16 -14.15
N VAL A 369 20.32 -9.04 -15.47
CA VAL A 369 20.24 -7.77 -16.19
C VAL A 369 18.85 -7.64 -16.78
N ALA A 370 18.19 -6.50 -16.55
CA ALA A 370 16.95 -6.17 -17.24
C ALA A 370 17.26 -5.77 -18.68
N VAL A 371 16.73 -6.51 -19.66
CA VAL A 371 16.81 -6.20 -21.09
C VAL A 371 15.43 -5.78 -21.55
N ALA A 372 15.26 -4.50 -21.91
CA ALA A 372 13.99 -3.94 -22.35
C ALA A 372 14.03 -3.59 -23.84
N ALA A 373 12.91 -3.82 -24.55
CA ALA A 373 12.73 -3.38 -25.93
C ALA A 373 11.93 -2.07 -25.99
N PHE A 374 12.36 -1.15 -26.86
CA PHE A 374 11.69 0.12 -27.12
C PHE A 374 11.45 0.28 -28.62
N ALA A 375 10.20 0.60 -28.98
CA ALA A 375 9.84 0.86 -30.39
C ALA A 375 10.37 2.22 -30.88
N SER A 376 10.66 3.13 -29.96
CA SER A 376 11.32 4.41 -30.21
C SER A 376 11.97 4.96 -28.93
N PRO A 377 12.86 5.98 -29.00
CA PRO A 377 13.49 6.55 -27.81
C PRO A 377 12.53 7.15 -26.76
N THR A 378 11.28 7.43 -27.14
CA THR A 378 10.27 8.02 -26.25
C THR A 378 9.08 7.09 -26.00
N SER A 379 9.07 5.88 -26.56
CA SER A 379 8.00 4.93 -26.28
C SER A 379 8.20 4.32 -24.89
N PRO A 380 7.12 3.88 -24.23
CA PRO A 380 7.26 2.97 -23.10
C PRO A 380 7.99 1.68 -23.54
N ALA A 381 8.47 0.92 -22.56
CA ALA A 381 8.96 -0.43 -22.82
C ALA A 381 7.87 -1.26 -23.48
N ALA A 382 8.20 -1.98 -24.54
CA ALA A 382 7.30 -2.89 -25.24
C ALA A 382 7.38 -4.32 -24.68
N SER A 383 8.46 -4.63 -23.97
CA SER A 383 8.68 -5.88 -23.24
C SER A 383 9.95 -5.76 -22.39
N LEU A 384 10.12 -6.67 -21.43
CA LEU A 384 11.31 -6.80 -20.59
C LEU A 384 11.61 -8.28 -20.34
N ALA A 385 12.90 -8.65 -20.35
CA ALA A 385 13.40 -9.96 -19.96
C ALA A 385 14.56 -9.80 -18.98
N VAL A 386 14.88 -10.85 -18.24
CA VAL A 386 15.99 -10.88 -17.28
C VAL A 386 17.01 -11.93 -17.71
N THR A 387 18.31 -11.59 -17.61
CA THR A 387 19.36 -12.54 -17.99
C THR A 387 19.55 -13.67 -16.97
N GLU A 388 19.78 -14.87 -17.50
CA GLU A 388 20.17 -16.08 -16.76
C GLU A 388 21.61 -16.00 -16.22
N PRO A 389 22.05 -16.95 -15.36
CA PRO A 389 23.42 -17.02 -14.86
C PRO A 389 24.52 -17.03 -15.95
N ASP A 390 24.20 -17.50 -17.15
CA ASP A 390 25.11 -17.51 -18.30
C ASP A 390 25.02 -16.23 -19.17
N GLY A 391 24.28 -15.22 -18.71
CA GLY A 391 24.08 -13.95 -19.38
C GLY A 391 23.05 -14.00 -20.51
N SER A 392 22.47 -15.17 -20.81
CA SER A 392 21.48 -15.29 -21.88
C SER A 392 20.14 -14.67 -21.50
N TYR A 393 19.43 -14.10 -22.48
CA TYR A 393 18.06 -13.62 -22.31
C TYR A 393 17.17 -14.07 -23.48
N ARG A 394 15.87 -14.09 -23.22
CA ARG A 394 14.82 -14.34 -24.21
C ARG A 394 13.72 -13.31 -24.02
N LEU A 395 13.55 -12.45 -25.01
CA LEU A 395 12.59 -11.36 -25.02
C LEU A 395 11.50 -11.64 -26.06
N VAL A 396 10.22 -11.49 -25.69
CA VAL A 396 9.10 -11.57 -26.63
C VAL A 396 8.49 -10.21 -26.88
N VAL A 397 8.26 -9.87 -28.14
CA VAL A 397 7.72 -8.57 -28.58
C VAL A 397 6.67 -8.76 -29.67
N ALA A 398 5.77 -7.79 -29.83
CA ALA A 398 4.91 -7.74 -31.02
C ALA A 398 5.76 -7.52 -32.30
N PRO A 399 5.24 -7.81 -33.50
CA PRO A 399 5.93 -7.44 -34.74
C PRO A 399 6.16 -5.93 -34.82
N GLY A 400 7.39 -5.52 -35.14
CA GLY A 400 7.77 -4.11 -35.07
C GLY A 400 9.28 -3.91 -35.19
N THR A 401 9.71 -2.65 -35.06
CA THR A 401 11.13 -2.28 -35.03
C THR A 401 11.51 -1.92 -33.60
N TYR A 402 12.59 -2.50 -33.09
CA TYR A 402 13.00 -2.31 -31.70
C TYR A 402 14.49 -2.02 -31.54
N ASP A 403 14.78 -1.09 -30.65
CA ASP A 403 16.08 -0.97 -29.99
C ASP A 403 16.00 -1.57 -28.59
N LEU A 404 17.12 -2.12 -28.12
CA LEU A 404 17.23 -2.78 -26.83
C LEU A 404 18.13 -1.97 -25.90
N GLU A 405 17.75 -1.91 -24.63
CA GLU A 405 18.61 -1.40 -23.57
C GLU A 405 18.75 -2.44 -22.46
N ALA A 406 19.97 -2.61 -21.97
CA ALA A 406 20.32 -3.44 -20.82
C ALA A 406 20.62 -2.55 -19.61
N ALA A 407 19.93 -2.78 -18.50
CA ALA A 407 20.10 -2.05 -17.25
C ALA A 407 20.31 -3.02 -16.07
N LYS A 408 21.25 -2.66 -15.20
CA LYS A 408 21.53 -3.36 -13.94
C LYS A 408 22.02 -2.36 -12.92
N THR A 409 21.56 -2.46 -11.68
CA THR A 409 22.00 -1.58 -10.59
C THR A 409 23.53 -1.55 -10.52
N GLY A 410 24.11 -0.35 -10.51
CA GLY A 410 25.55 -0.13 -10.45
C GLY A 410 26.28 -0.05 -11.79
N TYR A 411 25.66 -0.51 -12.88
CA TYR A 411 26.26 -0.50 -14.23
C TYR A 411 25.76 0.68 -15.05
N LEU A 412 26.63 1.22 -15.91
CA LEU A 412 26.18 2.05 -17.03
C LEU A 412 25.43 1.18 -18.05
N ARG A 413 24.38 1.72 -18.66
CA ARG A 413 23.50 0.96 -19.56
C ARG A 413 24.20 0.52 -20.84
N GLY A 414 23.80 -0.65 -21.33
CA GLY A 414 24.17 -1.18 -22.64
C GLY A 414 23.05 -0.98 -23.66
N THR A 415 23.39 -0.80 -24.94
CA THR A 415 22.37 -0.68 -26.01
C THR A 415 22.70 -1.59 -27.20
N ALA A 416 21.65 -2.06 -27.87
CA ALA A 416 21.74 -2.79 -29.13
C ALA A 416 20.49 -2.51 -29.99
N SER A 417 20.50 -2.92 -31.26
CA SER A 417 19.31 -2.86 -32.11
C SER A 417 18.86 -4.27 -32.45
N ALA A 418 17.58 -4.57 -32.25
CA ALA A 418 16.96 -5.81 -32.69
C ALA A 418 16.49 -5.72 -34.15
N GLY A 419 16.41 -4.52 -34.71
CA GLY A 419 15.94 -4.28 -36.07
C GLY A 419 14.42 -4.45 -36.20
N THR A 420 13.95 -4.64 -37.43
CA THR A 420 12.53 -4.92 -37.74
C THR A 420 12.27 -6.41 -37.71
N LEU A 421 11.25 -6.82 -36.98
CA LEU A 421 10.84 -8.20 -36.76
C LEU A 421 9.40 -8.40 -37.23
N ASP A 422 9.19 -9.39 -38.08
CA ASP A 422 7.86 -9.88 -38.46
C ASP A 422 7.38 -10.98 -37.49
N ALA A 423 6.10 -11.34 -37.56
CA ALA A 423 5.54 -12.39 -36.72
C ALA A 423 6.23 -13.75 -36.98
N GLY A 424 6.68 -14.40 -35.91
CA GLY A 424 7.41 -15.67 -35.95
C GLY A 424 8.93 -15.52 -36.19
N ASP A 425 9.43 -14.30 -36.38
CA ASP A 425 10.87 -14.07 -36.48
C ASP A 425 11.58 -14.37 -35.17
N THR A 426 12.83 -14.83 -35.29
CA THR A 426 13.77 -14.90 -34.17
C THR A 426 15.03 -14.13 -34.57
N ALA A 427 15.39 -13.12 -33.78
CA ALA A 427 16.60 -12.35 -33.94
C ALA A 427 17.59 -12.61 -32.78
N THR A 428 18.85 -12.28 -33.02
CA THR A 428 19.90 -12.29 -32.00
C THR A 428 20.50 -10.90 -31.86
N ALA A 429 20.56 -10.40 -30.63
CA ALA A 429 21.19 -9.14 -30.29
C ALA A 429 21.97 -9.28 -28.98
N ASP A 430 23.30 -9.29 -29.06
CA ASP A 430 24.15 -9.28 -27.86
C ASP A 430 24.33 -7.84 -27.36
N LEU A 431 24.32 -7.66 -26.04
CA LEU A 431 24.54 -6.37 -25.38
C LEU A 431 25.79 -6.43 -24.51
N VAL A 432 26.44 -5.29 -24.37
CA VAL A 432 27.55 -5.11 -23.44
C VAL A 432 27.14 -4.02 -22.46
N LEU A 433 27.08 -4.34 -21.17
CA LEU A 433 26.93 -3.34 -20.12
C LEU A 433 28.17 -2.45 -20.08
N GLY A 434 27.96 -1.17 -19.79
CA GLY A 434 29.08 -0.26 -19.54
C GLY A 434 29.77 -0.55 -18.21
N ALA A 435 30.72 0.31 -17.84
CA ALA A 435 31.45 0.15 -16.59
C ALA A 435 30.52 0.16 -15.37
N HIS A 436 30.93 -0.53 -14.31
CA HIS A 436 30.22 -0.55 -13.03
C HIS A 436 30.95 0.26 -11.97
N GLY A 437 30.30 0.53 -10.85
CA GLY A 437 30.91 1.19 -9.70
C GLY A 437 30.37 0.63 -8.39
N GLU A 438 31.18 0.72 -7.35
CA GLU A 438 30.83 0.27 -6.01
C GLU A 438 31.10 1.39 -4.99
N LEU A 439 30.24 1.50 -3.98
CA LEU A 439 30.38 2.45 -2.88
C LEU A 439 30.39 1.70 -1.55
N THR A 440 31.52 1.77 -0.84
CA THR A 440 31.65 1.26 0.52
C THR A 440 31.27 2.34 1.52
N LEU A 441 30.37 2.00 2.45
CA LEU A 441 29.80 2.91 3.45
C LEU A 441 30.20 2.45 4.86
N ASP A 442 30.83 3.36 5.63
CA ASP A 442 31.12 3.22 7.07
C ASP A 442 30.51 4.44 7.79
N ILE A 443 29.29 4.27 8.31
CA ILE A 443 28.53 5.35 8.97
C ILE A 443 28.47 5.08 10.47
N ARG A 444 28.75 6.11 11.26
CA ARG A 444 28.86 6.01 12.73
C ARG A 444 28.21 7.20 13.41
N ASP A 445 27.92 7.06 14.69
CA ASP A 445 27.62 8.14 15.61
C ASP A 445 28.58 8.10 16.81
N ALA A 446 28.22 8.75 17.91
CA ALA A 446 29.01 8.77 19.14
C ALA A 446 29.13 7.40 19.84
N ASP A 447 28.14 6.52 19.65
CA ASP A 447 28.05 5.22 20.32
C ASP A 447 28.62 4.07 19.47
N GLY A 448 28.71 4.26 18.14
CA GLY A 448 29.40 3.34 17.26
C GLY A 448 28.84 3.32 15.85
N PRO A 449 28.95 2.19 15.13
CA PRO A 449 28.28 2.01 13.86
C PRO A 449 26.75 2.08 14.02
N CYS A 450 26.09 2.81 13.12
CA CYS A 450 24.66 3.12 13.22
C CYS A 450 23.96 2.91 11.86
N PRO A 451 22.63 2.70 11.85
CA PRO A 451 21.88 2.68 10.60
C PRO A 451 21.75 4.11 10.04
N ALA A 452 21.79 4.26 8.72
CA ALA A 452 21.67 5.57 8.09
C ALA A 452 21.15 5.48 6.66
N LYS A 453 20.53 6.56 6.18
CA LYS A 453 20.16 6.77 4.78
C LYS A 453 21.26 7.54 4.06
N VAL A 454 21.66 7.04 2.89
CA VAL A 454 22.55 7.77 1.96
C VAL A 454 21.80 8.04 0.66
N THR A 455 21.55 9.30 0.37
CA THR A 455 20.91 9.78 -0.86
C THR A 455 21.96 10.35 -1.80
N LEU A 456 22.10 9.76 -2.99
CA LEU A 456 23.06 10.17 -4.00
C LEU A 456 22.38 11.01 -5.09
N PHE A 457 22.79 12.27 -5.21
CA PHE A 457 22.39 13.16 -6.30
C PHE A 457 23.48 13.24 -7.35
N GLY A 458 23.18 12.81 -8.58
CA GLY A 458 24.13 12.83 -9.69
C GLY A 458 24.54 14.24 -10.09
N ILE A 459 25.85 14.47 -10.22
CA ILE A 459 26.43 15.71 -10.77
C ILE A 459 26.94 15.45 -12.19
N ASP A 460 27.66 14.34 -12.38
CA ASP A 460 28.19 13.90 -13.67
C ASP A 460 28.18 12.37 -13.71
N VAL A 461 27.02 11.82 -14.07
CA VAL A 461 26.70 10.40 -14.09
C VAL A 461 25.61 10.18 -15.14
N GLU A 462 25.54 8.97 -15.71
CA GLU A 462 24.40 8.57 -16.53
C GLU A 462 23.10 8.71 -15.75
N ALA A 463 22.17 9.51 -16.28
CA ALA A 463 20.86 9.72 -15.68
C ALA A 463 20.05 8.41 -15.67
N ASN A 464 19.23 8.28 -14.63
CA ASN A 464 18.24 7.22 -14.50
C ASN A 464 17.17 7.33 -15.59
N ASP A 465 16.64 6.18 -16.04
CA ASP A 465 15.63 6.10 -17.07
C ASP A 465 14.28 5.54 -16.58
N PRO A 466 13.28 6.41 -16.36
CA PRO A 466 12.01 6.01 -15.77
C PRO A 466 11.19 5.06 -16.66
N ARG A 467 11.57 4.85 -17.94
CA ARG A 467 10.89 3.88 -18.83
C ARG A 467 11.04 2.44 -18.34
N PHE A 468 12.02 2.16 -17.48
CA PHE A 468 12.23 0.89 -16.81
C PHE A 468 11.27 0.66 -15.62
N GLY A 469 10.32 1.55 -15.35
CA GLY A 469 9.38 1.37 -14.24
C GLY A 469 10.07 1.60 -12.90
N PHE A 470 9.98 0.66 -11.96
CA PHE A 470 10.44 0.78 -10.56
C PHE A 470 11.80 0.11 -10.31
N LEU A 471 12.51 -0.24 -11.40
CA LEU A 471 13.82 -0.87 -11.31
C LEU A 471 14.79 -0.03 -10.49
N LEU A 472 15.31 -0.62 -9.42
CA LEU A 472 16.28 -0.01 -8.52
C LEU A 472 17.54 0.43 -9.29
N GLY A 473 17.81 1.74 -9.23
CA GLY A 473 18.91 2.37 -9.97
C GLY A 473 18.53 2.94 -11.34
N GLU A 474 17.27 2.78 -11.77
CA GLU A 474 16.66 3.49 -12.90
C GLU A 474 15.42 4.32 -12.50
N ARG A 475 14.93 4.15 -11.27
CA ARG A 475 13.94 5.04 -10.66
C ARG A 475 14.19 5.19 -9.16
N GLU A 476 14.17 6.44 -8.71
CA GLU A 476 14.22 6.83 -7.30
C GLU A 476 13.39 8.11 -7.12
N ASN A 477 12.88 8.34 -5.91
CA ASN A 477 12.13 9.55 -5.57
C ASN A 477 13.06 10.76 -5.30
N MET A 478 12.47 11.94 -5.18
CA MET A 478 13.15 13.20 -4.82
C MET A 478 14.30 13.62 -5.75
N GLY A 479 14.32 13.12 -7.00
CA GLY A 479 15.38 13.41 -7.97
C GLY A 479 16.73 12.77 -7.63
N ALA A 480 16.75 11.82 -6.70
CA ALA A 480 17.93 11.04 -6.39
C ALA A 480 18.31 10.14 -7.58
N HIS A 481 19.61 9.87 -7.73
CA HIS A 481 20.10 8.82 -8.61
C HIS A 481 20.09 7.47 -7.91
N ARG A 482 20.33 7.45 -6.60
CA ARG A 482 20.28 6.26 -5.76
C ARG A 482 19.98 6.62 -4.32
N VAL A 483 19.19 5.80 -3.63
CA VAL A 483 19.07 5.83 -2.18
C VAL A 483 19.56 4.50 -1.62
N LEU A 484 20.30 4.53 -0.52
CA LEU A 484 20.84 3.35 0.15
C LEU A 484 20.46 3.40 1.63
N MET A 485 19.81 2.34 2.11
CA MET A 485 19.58 2.14 3.55
C MET A 485 20.74 1.30 4.08
N VAL A 486 21.58 1.91 4.90
CA VAL A 486 22.84 1.33 5.38
C VAL A 486 22.58 0.71 6.74
N PRO A 487 22.82 -0.61 6.92
CA PRO A 487 22.73 -1.23 8.24
C PRO A 487 23.92 -0.82 9.11
N PRO A 488 23.87 -1.02 10.44
CA PRO A 488 24.97 -0.68 11.34
C PRO A 488 26.31 -1.35 10.96
N ALA A 489 26.27 -2.54 10.36
CA ALA A 489 27.48 -3.23 9.91
C ALA A 489 28.19 -2.53 8.72
N GLY A 490 27.57 -1.50 8.11
CA GLY A 490 28.02 -0.90 6.86
C GLY A 490 27.80 -1.83 5.66
N GLY A 491 28.46 -1.53 4.55
CA GLY A 491 28.39 -2.41 3.37
C GLY A 491 29.01 -1.80 2.13
N THR A 492 29.12 -2.62 1.08
CA THR A 492 29.50 -2.18 -0.27
C THR A 492 28.28 -2.34 -1.17
N PHE A 493 27.90 -1.26 -1.84
CA PHE A 493 26.69 -1.17 -2.64
C PHE A 493 26.99 -0.81 -4.09
N PRO A 494 26.30 -1.43 -5.07
CA PRO A 494 26.46 -1.10 -6.47
C PRO A 494 25.86 0.28 -6.78
N VAL A 495 26.66 1.13 -7.41
CA VAL A 495 26.31 2.52 -7.78
C VAL A 495 26.95 2.84 -9.14
N LYS A 496 26.21 3.47 -10.06
CA LYS A 496 26.75 3.83 -11.39
C LYS A 496 28.05 4.63 -11.21
N PRO A 497 29.12 4.38 -12.00
CA PRO A 497 30.32 5.18 -11.90
C PRO A 497 30.03 6.63 -12.33
N GLY A 498 30.59 7.60 -11.63
CA GLY A 498 30.31 9.03 -11.83
C GLY A 498 30.52 9.88 -10.59
N ARG A 499 30.24 11.18 -10.70
CA ARG A 499 30.34 12.14 -9.60
C ARG A 499 28.97 12.43 -8.99
N TYR A 500 28.89 12.39 -7.66
CA TYR A 500 27.68 12.58 -6.89
C TYR A 500 27.87 13.60 -5.78
N ARG A 501 26.78 14.24 -5.36
CA ARG A 501 26.61 14.80 -4.02
C ARG A 501 25.86 13.78 -3.18
N ALA A 502 26.52 13.20 -2.19
CA ALA A 502 25.93 12.30 -1.20
C ALA A 502 25.39 13.12 -0.02
N ALA A 503 24.16 12.85 0.38
CA ALA A 503 23.55 13.33 1.62
C ALA A 503 23.37 12.15 2.56
N VAL A 504 23.98 12.20 3.75
CA VAL A 504 23.96 11.14 4.77
C VAL A 504 23.17 11.61 5.99
N SER A 505 22.22 10.80 6.45
CA SER A 505 21.32 11.17 7.55
C SER A 505 20.82 9.95 8.34
N ARG A 506 20.49 10.16 9.61
CA ARG A 506 19.71 9.22 10.45
C ARG A 506 18.43 9.89 10.96
N GLY A 507 17.62 10.44 10.04
CA GLY A 507 16.49 11.30 10.38
C GLY A 507 16.89 12.70 10.86
N PHE A 508 15.91 13.48 11.33
CA PHE A 508 16.09 14.89 11.69
C PHE A 508 16.56 15.13 13.13
N GLU A 509 16.78 14.07 13.91
CA GLU A 509 17.48 14.19 15.19
C GLU A 509 19.00 14.27 15.04
N TYR A 510 19.50 13.85 13.88
CA TYR A 510 20.92 13.80 13.54
C TYR A 510 21.24 14.87 12.50
N ASP A 511 22.49 15.32 12.49
CA ASP A 511 22.98 16.23 11.46
C ASP A 511 22.86 15.63 10.04
N LEU A 512 22.78 16.54 9.06
CA LEU A 512 22.77 16.19 7.64
C LEU A 512 24.15 16.47 7.05
N VAL A 513 24.91 15.40 6.76
CA VAL A 513 26.24 15.52 6.17
C VAL A 513 26.15 15.42 4.65
N GLU A 514 26.50 16.49 3.95
CA GLU A 514 26.64 16.49 2.49
C GLU A 514 28.11 16.43 2.05
N GLN A 515 28.45 15.51 1.16
CA GLN A 515 29.79 15.34 0.62
C GLN A 515 29.77 15.01 -0.87
N GLU A 516 30.67 15.61 -1.66
CA GLU A 516 30.91 15.15 -3.03
C GLU A 516 31.76 13.88 -3.04
N ILE A 517 31.36 12.89 -3.85
CA ILE A 517 32.07 11.63 -4.02
C ILE A 517 32.16 11.26 -5.50
N GLU A 518 33.30 10.73 -5.91
CA GLU A 518 33.53 10.19 -7.25
C GLU A 518 33.63 8.68 -7.15
N VAL A 519 32.66 7.97 -7.76
CA VAL A 519 32.66 6.51 -7.88
C VAL A 519 33.40 6.15 -9.17
N PRO A 520 34.58 5.50 -9.10
CA PRO A 520 35.36 5.19 -10.28
C PRO A 520 34.71 4.09 -11.13
N ALA A 521 34.91 4.16 -12.44
CA ALA A 521 34.59 3.07 -13.35
C ALA A 521 35.40 1.81 -13.02
N ASP A 522 34.71 0.68 -12.91
CA ASP A 522 35.20 -0.65 -12.55
C ASP A 522 36.04 -0.64 -11.27
N GLY A 523 35.58 0.13 -10.27
CA GLY A 523 36.26 0.27 -8.99
C GLY A 523 35.33 0.64 -7.85
N THR A 524 35.94 0.84 -6.68
CA THR A 524 35.22 1.11 -5.43
C THR A 524 35.63 2.46 -4.85
N ALA A 525 34.65 3.27 -4.46
CA ALA A 525 34.84 4.44 -3.61
C ALA A 525 34.48 4.11 -2.16
N THR A 526 34.98 4.90 -1.21
CA THR A 526 34.62 4.79 0.22
C THR A 526 34.09 6.13 0.72
N LEU A 527 32.91 6.11 1.33
CA LEU A 527 32.32 7.22 2.06
C LEU A 527 32.24 6.83 3.53
N ALA A 528 33.00 7.53 4.36
CA ALA A 528 33.01 7.33 5.81
C ALA A 528 32.54 8.63 6.48
N VAL A 529 31.48 8.54 7.28
CA VAL A 529 30.82 9.69 7.91
C VAL A 529 30.55 9.37 9.38
N THR A 530 30.72 10.37 10.23
CA THR A 530 30.25 10.33 11.61
C THR A 530 29.16 11.38 11.77
N LEU A 531 27.96 10.92 12.12
CA LEU A 531 26.80 11.75 12.40
C LEU A 531 26.79 12.19 13.87
N GLU A 532 26.32 13.39 14.11
CA GLU A 532 26.09 13.96 15.44
C GLU A 532 24.59 13.99 15.72
N ARG A 533 24.16 13.46 16.87
CA ARG A 533 22.79 13.67 17.35
C ARG A 533 22.68 15.10 17.87
N LEU A 534 21.84 15.90 17.24
CA LEU A 534 21.69 17.33 17.52
C LEU A 534 20.46 17.65 18.36
N LEU A 535 19.36 16.91 18.20
CA LEU A 535 18.15 17.11 19.00
C LEU A 535 18.23 16.25 20.27
N ASP A 536 17.86 16.85 21.40
CA ASP A 536 17.77 16.19 22.70
C ASP A 536 16.30 15.92 23.05
N THR A 537 15.94 14.64 23.16
CA THR A 537 14.57 14.17 23.39
C THR A 537 14.50 13.21 24.60
N PRO A 538 14.99 13.61 25.78
CA PRO A 538 15.22 12.69 26.89
C PRO A 538 13.93 12.06 27.39
N GLY A 539 13.84 10.73 27.34
CA GLY A 539 12.67 9.95 27.73
C GLY A 539 11.55 9.89 26.68
N TRP A 540 11.75 10.52 25.52
CA TRP A 540 10.81 10.57 24.41
C TRP A 540 11.36 9.79 23.22
N LEU A 541 10.65 8.75 22.80
CA LEU A 541 11.05 7.90 21.68
C LEU A 541 10.22 8.20 20.43
N ALA A 542 10.91 8.30 19.29
CA ALA A 542 10.33 8.63 18.01
C ALA A 542 9.70 7.40 17.35
N GLY A 543 8.39 7.43 17.10
CA GLY A 543 7.68 6.32 16.48
C GLY A 543 6.85 6.72 15.26
N ASP A 544 6.72 5.80 14.32
CA ASP A 544 5.77 5.91 13.22
C ASP A 544 4.69 4.82 13.37
N PHE A 545 3.46 5.29 13.52
CA PHE A 545 2.30 4.52 13.99
C PHE A 545 1.36 4.10 12.85
N HIS A 546 1.76 4.34 11.59
CA HIS A 546 1.02 3.90 10.39
C HIS A 546 1.99 3.65 9.23
N ILE A 547 2.30 2.39 8.96
CA ILE A 547 3.32 1.93 8.00
C ILE A 547 2.85 0.68 7.25
N HIS A 548 3.07 0.66 5.93
CA HIS A 548 2.73 -0.48 5.06
C HIS A 548 3.94 -1.19 4.46
N THR A 549 3.76 -2.49 4.21
CA THR A 549 4.70 -3.39 3.56
C THR A 549 3.99 -4.21 2.48
N ALA A 550 4.72 -5.11 1.83
CA ALA A 550 4.22 -6.09 0.89
C ALA A 550 3.16 -7.04 1.48
N ARG A 551 2.98 -7.04 2.81
CA ARG A 551 1.89 -7.70 3.54
C ARG A 551 0.58 -6.89 3.55
N SER A 552 0.59 -5.65 3.05
CA SER A 552 -0.58 -4.91 2.55
C SER A 552 -0.77 -5.03 1.03
N PRO A 553 -2.01 -4.98 0.50
CA PRO A 553 -2.28 -4.99 -0.94
C PRO A 553 -1.65 -3.85 -1.75
N ASP A 554 -1.31 -2.74 -1.11
CA ASP A 554 -0.74 -1.51 -1.68
C ASP A 554 0.71 -1.22 -1.26
N GLY A 555 1.23 -1.84 -0.21
CA GLY A 555 2.60 -1.57 0.26
C GLY A 555 3.66 -2.21 -0.64
N LYS A 556 4.61 -1.43 -1.17
CA LYS A 556 5.50 -1.84 -2.28
C LYS A 556 6.90 -2.33 -1.86
N VAL A 557 7.15 -2.50 -0.58
CA VAL A 557 8.46 -2.89 -0.01
C VAL A 557 8.34 -4.08 0.92
N THR A 558 9.39 -4.90 1.06
CA THR A 558 9.39 -6.01 2.04
C THR A 558 9.28 -5.48 3.47
N PRO A 559 8.81 -6.29 4.44
CA PRO A 559 8.95 -5.97 5.85
C PRO A 559 10.40 -5.60 6.24
N CYS A 560 11.40 -6.33 5.75
CA CYS A 560 12.79 -6.05 6.09
C CYS A 560 13.32 -4.77 5.42
N GLU A 561 12.92 -4.48 4.18
CA GLU A 561 13.22 -3.19 3.54
C GLU A 561 12.62 -2.03 4.33
N ARG A 562 11.38 -2.18 4.81
CA ARG A 562 10.72 -1.17 5.63
C ARG A 562 11.42 -0.98 6.97
N VAL A 563 11.81 -2.06 7.64
CA VAL A 563 12.59 -2.01 8.89
C VAL A 563 13.93 -1.31 8.68
N ALA A 564 14.63 -1.61 7.58
CA ALA A 564 15.87 -0.93 7.23
C ALA A 564 15.66 0.57 7.00
N GLU A 565 14.57 0.96 6.33
CA GLU A 565 14.20 2.36 6.12
C GLU A 565 13.85 3.05 7.45
N ALA A 566 12.98 2.47 8.28
CA ALA A 566 12.61 3.02 9.59
C ALA A 566 13.83 3.27 10.50
N ALA A 567 14.75 2.30 10.60
CA ALA A 567 15.97 2.46 11.38
C ALA A 567 16.92 3.52 10.79
N ALA A 568 17.03 3.58 9.45
CA ALA A 568 17.84 4.56 8.74
C ALA A 568 17.27 6.00 8.82
N GLU A 569 15.97 6.15 9.06
CA GLU A 569 15.30 7.45 9.29
C GLU A 569 15.26 7.85 10.77
N GLY A 570 15.97 7.10 11.63
CA GLY A 570 16.10 7.40 13.05
C GLY A 570 14.82 7.22 13.85
N LEU A 571 13.98 6.25 13.48
CA LEU A 571 12.86 5.84 14.33
C LEU A 571 13.36 4.90 15.43
N ASP A 572 12.79 5.05 16.63
CA ASP A 572 12.99 4.19 17.78
C ASP A 572 11.88 3.12 17.89
N ILE A 573 10.70 3.40 17.33
CA ILE A 573 9.54 2.51 17.34
C ILE A 573 8.94 2.44 15.93
N ALA A 574 8.71 1.22 15.43
CA ALA A 574 7.92 0.98 14.22
C ALA A 574 6.70 0.12 14.55
N ILE A 575 5.52 0.60 14.16
CA ILE A 575 4.29 -0.18 14.29
C ILE A 575 3.97 -0.85 12.96
N SER A 576 3.76 -2.16 12.98
CA SER A 576 3.25 -2.87 11.80
C SER A 576 1.75 -2.63 11.67
N THR A 577 1.31 -1.97 10.60
CA THR A 577 -0.11 -1.67 10.39
C THR A 577 -0.53 -2.05 8.99
N ASP A 578 -0.10 -3.22 8.53
CA ASP A 578 -0.54 -3.72 7.24
C ASP A 578 -2.06 -3.91 7.21
N HIS A 579 -2.68 -3.70 6.04
CA HIS A 579 -4.12 -3.81 5.86
C HIS A 579 -4.60 -5.23 6.16
N ASP A 580 -5.38 -5.36 7.23
CA ASP A 580 -6.01 -6.60 7.68
C ASP A 580 -5.04 -7.80 7.82
N ALA A 581 -3.75 -7.51 8.00
CA ALA A 581 -2.65 -8.46 8.04
C ALA A 581 -1.74 -8.17 9.24
N TYR A 582 -1.31 -9.24 9.90
CA TYR A 582 -0.44 -9.18 11.05
C TYR A 582 1.00 -9.41 10.61
N THR A 583 1.82 -8.35 10.68
CA THR A 583 3.24 -8.42 10.32
C THR A 583 4.09 -8.29 11.57
N ASP A 584 5.03 -9.22 11.78
CA ASP A 584 6.01 -9.13 12.88
C ASP A 584 7.36 -8.67 12.32
N TYR A 585 7.86 -7.52 12.78
CA TYR A 585 9.16 -6.99 12.36
C TYR A 585 10.34 -7.59 13.12
N ALA A 586 10.13 -8.36 14.20
CA ALA A 586 11.22 -8.91 15.01
C ALA A 586 12.25 -9.74 14.21
N PRO A 587 11.86 -10.62 13.26
CA PRO A 587 12.82 -11.36 12.44
C PRO A 587 13.72 -10.44 11.60
N CYS A 588 13.13 -9.41 10.97
CA CYS A 588 13.88 -8.44 10.17
C CYS A 588 14.81 -7.57 11.04
N ILE A 589 14.36 -7.17 12.23
CA ILE A 589 15.15 -6.38 13.18
C ILE A 589 16.40 -7.17 13.62
N GLU A 590 16.25 -8.47 13.88
CA GLU A 590 17.37 -9.36 14.21
C GLU A 590 18.31 -9.55 13.01
N GLU A 591 17.77 -9.85 11.83
CA GLU A 591 18.55 -10.08 10.60
C GLU A 591 19.41 -8.86 10.22
N LEU A 592 18.83 -7.67 10.29
CA LEU A 592 19.49 -6.42 9.93
C LEU A 592 20.43 -5.89 11.02
N GLY A 593 20.40 -6.48 12.23
CA GLY A 593 21.21 -6.05 13.37
C GLY A 593 20.80 -4.68 13.92
N VAL A 594 19.54 -4.28 13.74
CA VAL A 594 19.01 -2.96 14.17
C VAL A 594 18.27 -3.01 15.50
N ALA A 595 18.26 -4.15 16.19
CA ALA A 595 17.64 -4.30 17.52
C ALA A 595 18.05 -3.23 18.56
N PRO A 596 19.30 -2.72 18.59
CA PRO A 596 19.67 -1.64 19.52
C PRO A 596 19.00 -0.29 19.22
N PHE A 597 18.41 -0.12 18.03
CA PHE A 597 17.92 1.15 17.52
C PHE A 597 16.41 1.20 17.29
N LEU A 598 15.75 0.05 17.15
CA LEU A 598 14.34 -0.01 16.74
C LEU A 598 13.57 -1.08 17.53
N ALA A 599 12.51 -0.65 18.19
CA ALA A 599 11.50 -1.49 18.82
C ALA A 599 10.35 -1.79 17.86
N ASN A 600 9.81 -3.01 17.98
CA ASN A 600 8.68 -3.49 17.22
C ASN A 600 7.41 -3.40 18.06
N VAL A 601 6.34 -2.84 17.50
CA VAL A 601 4.99 -2.90 18.07
C VAL A 601 4.06 -3.50 17.04
N ARG A 602 3.38 -4.58 17.39
CA ARG A 602 2.53 -5.33 16.45
C ARG A 602 1.14 -4.73 16.41
N GLY A 603 0.72 -4.25 15.24
CA GLY A 603 -0.62 -3.72 15.02
C GLY A 603 -1.27 -4.31 13.77
N CYS A 604 -2.32 -3.63 13.33
CA CYS A 604 -3.01 -3.89 12.07
C CYS A 604 -3.77 -2.62 11.69
N GLU A 605 -3.80 -2.28 10.40
CA GLU A 605 -4.81 -1.35 9.90
C GLU A 605 -6.07 -2.12 9.55
N VAL A 606 -7.11 -1.95 10.37
CA VAL A 606 -8.43 -2.55 10.14
C VAL A 606 -9.16 -1.70 9.11
N SER A 607 -9.38 -2.28 7.94
CA SER A 607 -9.66 -1.53 6.72
C SER A 607 -11.13 -1.64 6.34
N ASN A 608 -12.01 -0.98 7.10
CA ASN A 608 -13.46 -1.07 6.89
C ASN A 608 -13.91 -0.37 5.58
N MET A 609 -13.67 -1.05 4.46
CA MET A 609 -13.85 -0.54 3.10
C MET A 609 -15.29 -0.15 2.83
N GLY A 610 -15.50 1.10 2.41
CA GLY A 610 -16.80 1.60 1.97
C GLY A 610 -17.88 1.73 3.06
N ALA A 611 -17.55 1.55 4.35
CA ALA A 611 -18.51 1.60 5.45
C ALA A 611 -17.94 2.10 6.80
N GLY A 612 -16.92 2.96 6.82
CA GLY A 612 -16.45 3.58 8.06
C GLY A 612 -14.99 3.96 8.15
N GLY A 613 -14.22 3.88 7.06
CA GLY A 613 -12.82 4.29 7.00
C GLY A 613 -11.88 3.37 7.80
N HIS A 614 -10.58 3.65 7.69
CA HIS A 614 -9.55 2.82 8.30
C HIS A 614 -9.24 3.22 9.75
N ARG A 615 -8.66 2.28 10.49
CA ARG A 615 -8.19 2.50 11.86
C ARG A 615 -7.06 1.54 12.21
N ASN A 616 -6.04 2.06 12.88
CA ASN A 616 -5.02 1.21 13.47
C ASN A 616 -5.49 0.69 14.81
N ALA A 617 -5.13 -0.56 15.11
CA ALA A 617 -5.26 -1.13 16.43
C ALA A 617 -3.91 -1.69 16.86
N PHE A 618 -3.40 -1.24 18.02
CA PHE A 618 -2.11 -1.68 18.53
C PHE A 618 -2.01 -1.60 20.07
N PRO A 619 -1.27 -2.51 20.71
CA PRO A 619 -0.83 -3.78 20.13
C PRO A 619 -2.01 -4.75 19.97
N LEU A 620 -1.96 -5.60 18.96
CA LEU A 620 -2.88 -6.73 18.84
C LEU A 620 -2.21 -8.04 19.27
N PRO A 621 -2.98 -9.03 19.77
CA PRO A 621 -2.40 -10.28 20.21
C PRO A 621 -1.77 -11.04 19.03
N PHE A 622 -0.50 -11.41 19.18
CA PHE A 622 0.19 -12.26 18.22
C PHE A 622 0.51 -13.61 18.87
N ALA A 623 -0.07 -14.68 18.32
CA ALA A 623 0.24 -16.04 18.73
C ALA A 623 0.98 -16.76 17.59
N PRO A 624 2.16 -17.37 17.83
CA PRO A 624 2.93 -18.03 16.78
C PRO A 624 2.20 -19.21 16.12
N ASP A 625 1.21 -19.79 16.81
CA ASP A 625 0.33 -20.86 16.34
C ASP A 625 -1.03 -20.35 15.85
N TRP A 626 -1.23 -19.03 15.74
CA TRP A 626 -2.42 -18.49 15.11
C TRP A 626 -2.46 -18.91 13.65
N VAL A 627 -3.40 -19.80 13.40
CA VAL A 627 -4.06 -20.24 12.15
C VAL A 627 -4.46 -19.06 11.22
N ILE A 628 -4.20 -17.81 11.59
CA ILE A 628 -4.72 -16.63 10.91
C ILE A 628 -3.75 -15.45 11.12
N GLN A 629 -2.69 -15.37 10.31
CA GLN A 629 -1.88 -14.13 10.21
C GLN A 629 -2.48 -13.14 9.18
N ASN A 630 -3.52 -13.56 8.45
CA ASN A 630 -4.29 -12.76 7.51
C ASN A 630 -5.78 -12.91 7.85
N TRP A 631 -6.27 -12.13 8.82
CA TRP A 631 -7.69 -12.14 9.20
C TRP A 631 -8.56 -11.52 8.11
N GLY A 632 -7.94 -10.76 7.19
CA GLY A 632 -8.65 -10.12 6.11
C GLY A 632 -9.82 -9.29 6.67
N PRO A 633 -10.91 -9.18 5.91
CA PRO A 633 -12.08 -8.40 6.29
C PRO A 633 -12.80 -8.85 7.57
N GLN A 634 -12.42 -9.96 8.20
CA GLN A 634 -13.19 -10.57 9.28
C GLN A 634 -13.30 -9.71 10.55
N TYR A 635 -12.42 -8.72 10.73
CA TYR A 635 -12.55 -7.75 11.82
C TYR A 635 -13.68 -6.75 11.63
N TRP A 636 -14.09 -6.51 10.39
CA TRP A 636 -14.98 -5.39 10.06
C TRP A 636 -16.19 -5.75 9.20
N VAL A 637 -16.14 -6.86 8.47
CA VAL A 637 -17.19 -7.27 7.55
C VAL A 637 -18.55 -7.36 8.25
N SER A 638 -19.55 -6.71 7.66
CA SER A 638 -20.93 -6.65 8.20
C SER A 638 -21.06 -6.06 9.61
N LEU A 639 -20.04 -5.37 10.14
CA LEU A 639 -20.08 -4.67 11.42
C LEU A 639 -20.13 -3.16 11.19
N SER A 640 -20.83 -2.45 12.07
CA SER A 640 -20.73 -1.00 12.16
C SER A 640 -19.39 -0.57 12.76
N THR A 641 -18.96 0.68 12.54
CA THR A 641 -17.75 1.22 13.19
C THR A 641 -17.76 1.02 14.71
N HIS A 642 -18.92 1.17 15.35
CA HIS A 642 -19.05 0.97 16.79
C HIS A 642 -18.76 -0.48 17.21
N GLU A 643 -19.35 -1.45 16.52
CA GLU A 643 -19.17 -2.88 16.79
C GLU A 643 -17.73 -3.34 16.51
N ILE A 644 -17.07 -2.78 15.49
CA ILE A 644 -15.66 -3.03 15.20
C ILE A 644 -14.80 -2.59 16.38
N ASN A 645 -15.00 -1.36 16.85
CA ASN A 645 -14.23 -0.82 17.95
C ASN A 645 -14.51 -1.57 19.27
N GLU A 646 -15.76 -2.00 19.52
CA GLU A 646 -16.08 -2.87 20.66
C GLU A 646 -15.36 -4.23 20.57
N LYS A 647 -15.32 -4.82 19.37
CA LYS A 647 -14.60 -6.08 19.12
C LYS A 647 -13.09 -5.92 19.38
N LEU A 648 -12.49 -4.83 18.91
CA LEU A 648 -11.07 -4.54 19.12
C LEU A 648 -10.75 -4.30 20.61
N HIS A 649 -11.53 -3.50 21.33
CA HIS A 649 -11.32 -3.31 22.77
C HIS A 649 -11.47 -4.59 23.61
N ALA A 650 -12.23 -5.57 23.10
CA ALA A 650 -12.41 -6.87 23.75
C ALA A 650 -11.22 -7.82 23.53
N GLU A 651 -10.27 -7.48 22.67
CA GLU A 651 -9.03 -8.26 22.51
C GLU A 651 -8.20 -8.28 23.79
N ALA A 652 -7.43 -9.34 23.99
CA ALA A 652 -6.70 -9.58 25.23
C ALA A 652 -5.62 -8.52 25.53
N THR A 653 -5.12 -7.84 24.51
CA THR A 653 -4.14 -6.76 24.62
C THR A 653 -4.76 -5.40 24.88
N HIS A 654 -6.10 -5.28 24.87
CA HIS A 654 -6.81 -4.00 24.97
C HIS A 654 -6.17 -2.91 24.08
N PRO A 655 -6.10 -3.12 22.75
CA PRO A 655 -5.40 -2.23 21.83
C PRO A 655 -5.91 -0.79 21.94
N ALA A 656 -5.00 0.18 21.80
CA ALA A 656 -5.38 1.54 21.44
C ALA A 656 -5.93 1.53 20.01
N ILE A 657 -7.05 2.23 19.79
CA ILE A 657 -7.67 2.37 18.48
C ILE A 657 -7.42 3.79 17.96
N GLN A 658 -6.68 3.89 16.86
CA GLN A 658 -6.39 5.14 16.16
C GLN A 658 -7.27 5.24 14.90
N ILE A 659 -8.05 6.31 14.75
CA ILE A 659 -8.73 6.59 13.47
C ILE A 659 -7.72 7.19 12.49
N ASN A 660 -7.58 6.58 11.32
CA ASN A 660 -6.61 6.99 10.32
C ASN A 660 -7.23 7.97 9.32
N HIS A 661 -6.40 8.87 8.80
CA HIS A 661 -6.65 9.84 7.74
C HIS A 661 -8.11 10.28 7.66
N GLY A 662 -8.64 10.83 8.77
CA GLY A 662 -10.09 10.93 9.06
C GLY A 662 -10.93 11.72 8.04
N ARG A 663 -10.28 12.49 7.15
CA ARG A 663 -10.88 13.31 6.10
C ARG A 663 -10.28 12.94 4.73
N SER A 664 -10.95 12.05 4.01
CA SER A 664 -10.71 11.70 2.60
C SER A 664 -12.02 11.11 2.02
N THR A 665 -12.08 10.72 0.75
CA THR A 665 -13.34 10.28 0.12
C THR A 665 -14.02 9.13 0.88
N ASP A 666 -13.23 8.22 1.47
CA ASP A 666 -13.71 6.98 2.11
C ASP A 666 -13.45 6.94 3.63
N SER A 667 -12.96 8.05 4.20
CA SER A 667 -12.65 8.17 5.63
C SER A 667 -13.87 8.32 6.52
N TYR A 668 -13.70 7.98 7.81
CA TYR A 668 -14.78 7.92 8.77
C TYR A 668 -15.57 9.23 8.93
N MET A 669 -14.89 10.37 9.09
CA MET A 669 -15.56 11.66 9.34
C MET A 669 -16.36 12.14 8.13
N ASN A 670 -15.86 11.85 6.93
CA ASN A 670 -16.57 12.15 5.68
C ASN A 670 -17.76 11.21 5.45
N TRP A 671 -17.59 9.92 5.79
CA TRP A 671 -18.66 8.94 5.72
C TRP A 671 -19.87 9.36 6.53
N ILE A 672 -19.67 9.70 7.81
CA ILE A 672 -20.75 10.08 8.74
C ILE A 672 -21.18 11.55 8.58
N GLN A 673 -20.45 12.36 7.80
CA GLN A 673 -20.71 13.80 7.63
C GLN A 673 -20.60 14.53 8.97
N PHE A 674 -19.47 14.34 9.64
CA PHE A 674 -19.22 14.93 10.95
C PHE A 674 -19.04 16.45 10.84
N ASP A 675 -19.75 17.19 11.70
CA ASP A 675 -19.55 18.63 11.93
C ASP A 675 -18.72 18.85 13.21
N PRO A 676 -17.47 19.35 13.11
CA PRO A 676 -16.58 19.56 14.26
C PRO A 676 -17.00 20.71 15.19
N VAL A 677 -17.93 21.57 14.77
CA VAL A 677 -18.43 22.68 15.60
C VAL A 677 -19.55 22.20 16.50
N SER A 678 -20.52 21.49 15.94
CA SER A 678 -21.71 21.04 16.68
C SER A 678 -21.59 19.62 17.25
N GLY A 679 -20.64 18.82 16.77
CA GLY A 679 -20.51 17.40 17.11
C GLY A 679 -21.58 16.52 16.47
N THR A 680 -22.29 17.02 15.45
CA THR A 680 -23.42 16.29 14.85
C THR A 680 -22.98 15.42 13.68
N VAL A 681 -23.80 14.38 13.44
CA VAL A 681 -23.66 13.44 12.32
C VAL A 681 -24.73 13.76 11.30
N GLY A 682 -24.33 14.16 10.09
CA GLY A 682 -25.26 14.49 9.01
C GLY A 682 -25.82 13.28 8.26
N ARG A 683 -25.12 12.13 8.29
CA ARG A 683 -25.57 10.93 7.58
C ARG A 683 -26.75 10.26 8.29
N THR A 684 -27.87 10.13 7.57
CA THR A 684 -29.04 9.42 8.08
C THR A 684 -28.72 7.95 8.35
N GLY A 685 -29.05 7.47 9.55
CA GLY A 685 -28.87 6.07 9.95
C GLY A 685 -27.51 5.75 10.57
N GLU A 686 -26.57 6.69 10.55
CA GLU A 686 -25.27 6.55 11.19
C GLU A 686 -25.24 7.25 12.55
N THR A 687 -24.32 6.80 13.41
CA THR A 687 -23.98 7.46 14.66
C THR A 687 -22.47 7.58 14.79
N LEU A 688 -22.03 8.57 15.54
CA LEU A 688 -20.62 8.74 15.84
C LEU A 688 -20.18 7.70 16.87
N ALA A 689 -19.31 6.79 16.43
CA ALA A 689 -18.60 5.85 17.28
C ALA A 689 -17.60 6.66 18.09
N LEU A 690 -17.61 6.40 19.38
CA LEU A 690 -16.98 7.20 20.42
C LEU A 690 -15.87 6.47 21.15
N ASN A 691 -15.70 5.19 20.81
CA ASN A 691 -14.84 4.23 21.45
C ASN A 691 -13.55 4.08 20.64
N TRP A 692 -12.81 5.17 20.47
CA TRP A 692 -11.48 5.19 19.87
C TRP A 692 -10.64 6.23 20.62
N ASP A 693 -9.34 6.02 20.64
CA ASP A 693 -8.44 6.67 21.62
C ASP A 693 -7.50 7.68 20.97
N ALA A 694 -7.20 7.50 19.68
CA ALA A 694 -6.29 8.35 18.94
C ALA A 694 -6.81 8.69 17.54
N MET A 695 -6.27 9.75 16.94
CA MET A 695 -6.56 10.16 15.58
C MET A 695 -5.31 10.63 14.88
N GLU A 696 -5.15 10.19 13.64
CA GLU A 696 -4.16 10.78 12.75
C GLU A 696 -4.56 12.22 12.40
N CYS A 697 -3.78 13.15 12.89
CA CYS A 697 -3.95 14.59 12.66
C CYS A 697 -2.92 15.15 11.67
N SER A 698 -1.85 14.39 11.43
CA SER A 698 -0.84 14.66 10.42
C SER A 698 -0.48 13.35 9.72
N ASN A 699 -0.94 13.22 8.48
CA ASN A 699 -0.58 12.12 7.57
C ASN A 699 0.49 12.62 6.59
N GLY A 700 1.66 12.00 6.64
CA GLY A 700 2.87 12.46 5.97
C GLY A 700 3.28 13.87 6.41
N GLY A 701 4.11 14.55 5.62
CA GLY A 701 4.61 15.90 5.94
C GLY A 701 3.57 17.04 5.94
N SER A 702 2.28 16.73 5.89
CA SER A 702 1.18 17.70 5.84
C SER A 702 1.01 18.42 7.17
N PHE A 703 1.09 19.74 7.13
CA PHE A 703 0.81 20.58 8.29
C PHE A 703 -0.70 20.52 8.65
N PRO A 704 -1.09 20.48 9.95
CA PRO A 704 -2.45 20.11 10.37
C PRO A 704 -3.58 21.07 9.95
N PHE A 705 -3.27 22.29 9.50
CA PHE A 705 -4.26 23.25 8.98
C PHE A 705 -3.62 24.31 8.08
N ASP A 706 -4.32 24.75 7.03
CA ASP A 706 -3.82 25.82 6.15
C ASP A 706 -4.16 27.23 6.66
N ASP A 707 -5.27 27.38 7.37
CA ASP A 707 -5.76 28.67 7.87
C ASP A 707 -6.23 28.55 9.33
N VAL A 708 -5.52 29.20 10.25
CA VAL A 708 -5.85 29.20 11.68
C VAL A 708 -7.14 29.97 11.98
N GLU A 709 -7.55 30.92 11.12
CA GLU A 709 -8.77 31.69 11.32
C GLU A 709 -10.02 30.80 11.28
N LEU A 710 -9.98 29.68 10.52
CA LEU A 710 -11.04 28.66 10.51
C LEU A 710 -11.28 28.03 11.90
N LEU A 711 -10.25 27.99 12.75
CA LEU A 711 -10.33 27.40 14.09
C LEU A 711 -10.87 28.37 15.15
N THR A 712 -11.11 29.63 14.78
CA THR A 712 -11.70 30.65 15.65
C THR A 712 -13.22 30.52 15.73
N PRO A 713 -13.89 31.13 16.74
CA PRO A 713 -15.35 31.20 16.75
C PRO A 713 -15.96 31.90 15.53
N ALA A 714 -15.21 32.80 14.86
CA ALA A 714 -15.68 33.46 13.65
C ALA A 714 -15.65 32.51 12.43
N GLY A 715 -14.74 31.54 12.42
CA GLY A 715 -14.61 30.50 11.38
C GLY A 715 -15.62 29.35 11.50
N ASP A 716 -16.36 29.25 12.62
CA ASP A 716 -17.32 28.16 12.86
C ASP A 716 -18.36 28.01 11.74
N ALA A 717 -18.88 29.12 11.23
CA ALA A 717 -19.87 29.09 10.15
C ALA A 717 -19.28 28.51 8.86
N ASP A 718 -18.02 28.80 8.57
CA ASP A 718 -17.31 28.28 7.39
C ASP A 718 -17.01 26.79 7.56
N LEU A 719 -16.56 26.35 8.75
CA LEU A 719 -16.38 24.94 9.06
C LEU A 719 -17.67 24.13 8.92
N GLN A 720 -18.81 24.68 9.36
CA GLN A 720 -20.12 24.05 9.18
C GLN A 720 -20.51 23.95 7.71
N GLU A 721 -20.30 25.01 6.93
CA GLU A 721 -20.55 24.97 5.48
C GLU A 721 -19.66 23.94 4.76
N MET A 722 -18.40 23.81 5.18
CA MET A 722 -17.47 22.80 4.69
C MET A 722 -17.92 21.38 5.06
N ALA A 723 -18.33 21.13 6.31
CA ALA A 723 -18.87 19.84 6.73
C ALA A 723 -20.12 19.43 5.94
N ASP A 724 -20.93 20.40 5.50
CA ASP A 724 -22.10 20.13 4.68
C ASP A 724 -21.75 19.85 3.21
N SER A 725 -20.86 20.65 2.61
CA SER A 725 -20.71 20.77 1.14
C SER A 725 -19.32 20.45 0.58
N ALA A 726 -18.28 20.47 1.42
CA ALA A 726 -16.88 20.30 1.04
C ALA A 726 -16.13 19.47 2.09
N ARG A 727 -16.70 18.32 2.46
CA ARG A 727 -16.32 17.51 3.63
C ARG A 727 -14.83 17.16 3.71
N GLY A 728 -14.22 16.83 2.57
CA GLY A 728 -12.80 16.49 2.49
C GLY A 728 -11.86 17.68 2.73
N ASP A 729 -12.37 18.90 2.67
CA ASP A 729 -11.57 20.11 2.87
C ASP A 729 -11.56 20.56 4.33
N VAL A 730 -12.39 19.96 5.21
CA VAL A 730 -12.39 20.25 6.65
C VAL A 730 -11.02 19.85 7.23
N PRO A 731 -10.27 20.75 7.89
CA PRO A 731 -8.99 20.41 8.49
C PRO A 731 -9.15 19.34 9.57
N LEU A 732 -8.30 18.31 9.58
CA LEU A 732 -8.30 17.27 10.62
C LEU A 732 -8.13 17.86 12.03
N TRP A 733 -7.36 18.95 12.16
CA TRP A 733 -7.21 19.64 13.43
C TRP A 733 -8.51 20.27 13.93
N ALA A 734 -9.43 20.67 13.03
CA ALA A 734 -10.74 21.16 13.43
C ALA A 734 -11.57 20.05 14.08
N ASP A 735 -11.50 18.82 13.54
CA ASP A 735 -12.14 17.63 14.12
C ASP A 735 -11.55 17.32 15.50
N TYR A 736 -10.23 17.20 15.58
CA TYR A 736 -9.52 16.92 16.83
C TYR A 736 -9.88 17.93 17.94
N LEU A 737 -9.72 19.23 17.68
CA LEU A 737 -10.07 20.27 18.64
C LEU A 737 -11.58 20.26 18.95
N GLY A 738 -12.42 19.91 17.96
CA GLY A 738 -13.86 19.72 18.14
C GLY A 738 -14.20 18.64 19.14
N PHE A 739 -13.58 17.47 19.04
CA PHE A 739 -13.79 16.38 20.00
C PHE A 739 -13.39 16.78 21.42
N LEU A 740 -12.24 17.41 21.60
CA LEU A 740 -11.80 17.89 22.91
C LEU A 740 -12.79 18.91 23.50
N ARG A 741 -13.27 19.88 22.71
CA ARG A 741 -14.29 20.85 23.15
C ARG A 741 -15.62 20.23 23.52
N LEU A 742 -15.95 19.08 22.94
CA LEU A 742 -17.16 18.31 23.24
C LEU A 742 -16.97 17.34 24.43
N GLY A 743 -15.80 17.39 25.07
CA GLY A 743 -15.47 16.64 26.30
C GLY A 743 -14.91 15.25 26.05
N TRP A 744 -14.40 14.97 24.85
CA TRP A 744 -13.82 13.66 24.52
C TRP A 744 -12.32 13.72 24.72
N SER A 745 -11.73 12.64 25.23
CA SER A 745 -10.28 12.53 25.40
C SER A 745 -9.73 11.70 24.26
N ILE A 746 -9.01 12.35 23.35
CA ILE A 746 -8.41 11.73 22.15
C ILE A 746 -6.97 12.20 22.06
N THR A 747 -6.09 11.33 21.58
CA THR A 747 -4.69 11.62 21.30
C THR A 747 -4.49 11.96 19.83
N ALA A 748 -3.92 13.12 19.54
CA ALA A 748 -3.44 13.44 18.20
C ALA A 748 -2.15 12.69 17.87
N MET A 749 -2.09 12.13 16.67
CA MET A 749 -0.97 11.34 16.16
C MET A 749 -0.45 11.92 14.84
N GLY A 750 0.87 11.82 14.64
CA GLY A 750 1.52 12.05 13.35
C GLY A 750 2.14 10.76 12.84
N THR A 751 1.85 10.44 11.59
CA THR A 751 2.24 9.18 10.97
C THR A 751 2.55 9.38 9.50
N SER A 752 3.30 8.47 8.89
CA SER A 752 3.69 8.61 7.48
C SER A 752 2.72 7.98 6.49
N ASP A 753 2.00 6.92 6.88
CA ASP A 753 1.14 6.12 6.00
C ASP A 753 1.89 5.68 4.73
N VAL A 754 3.13 5.25 4.94
CA VAL A 754 4.10 5.06 3.86
C VAL A 754 3.91 3.70 3.18
N HIS A 755 3.88 3.72 1.84
CA HIS A 755 3.62 2.53 1.02
C HIS A 755 4.82 2.12 0.19
N GLY A 756 5.48 3.06 -0.47
CA GLY A 756 6.67 2.82 -1.27
C GLY A 756 7.97 3.04 -0.49
N ARG A 757 9.07 2.87 -1.24
CA ARG A 757 10.44 3.07 -0.79
C ARG A 757 10.83 4.54 -0.88
N ASN A 758 11.47 5.07 0.16
CA ASN A 758 11.95 6.47 0.17
C ASN A 758 10.81 7.46 -0.17
N GLU A 759 9.66 7.26 0.49
CA GLU A 759 8.45 8.09 0.36
C GLU A 759 8.18 8.91 1.63
N GLY A 760 9.17 9.03 2.52
CA GLY A 760 9.04 9.79 3.74
C GLY A 760 8.64 8.94 4.95
N THR A 761 9.12 7.70 5.06
CA THR A 761 8.96 6.87 6.27
C THR A 761 9.36 7.67 7.51
N GLY A 762 8.47 7.79 8.49
CA GLY A 762 8.70 8.59 9.70
C GLY A 762 8.82 10.10 9.47
N PHE A 763 8.39 10.66 8.33
CA PHE A 763 8.25 12.10 8.13
C PHE A 763 6.76 12.47 8.19
N ALA A 764 6.44 13.29 9.19
CA ALA A 764 5.46 13.05 10.26
C ALA A 764 5.72 11.78 11.10
N ARG A 765 5.88 11.98 12.41
CA ARG A 765 6.05 10.95 13.43
C ARG A 765 5.50 11.43 14.78
N SER A 766 5.33 10.49 15.70
CA SER A 766 4.91 10.76 17.09
C SER A 766 6.03 10.40 18.05
N TYR A 767 6.44 11.36 18.88
CA TYR A 767 7.27 11.13 20.06
C TYR A 767 6.37 10.69 21.22
N VAL A 768 6.66 9.53 21.81
CA VAL A 768 5.96 9.02 23.00
C VAL A 768 6.85 9.13 24.24
N ASN A 769 6.32 9.68 25.33
CA ASN A 769 7.05 9.73 26.60
C ASN A 769 7.00 8.37 27.29
N LEU A 770 8.14 7.70 27.36
CA LEU A 770 8.30 6.38 27.98
C LEU A 770 9.28 6.40 29.16
N GLY A 771 9.88 7.56 29.45
CA GLY A 771 10.85 7.75 30.53
C GLY A 771 12.19 7.03 30.28
N THR A 772 12.48 6.64 29.05
CA THR A 772 13.72 5.99 28.61
C THR A 772 14.09 6.44 27.20
N ASP A 773 15.40 6.49 26.93
CA ASP A 773 15.97 6.70 25.59
C ASP A 773 16.43 5.36 24.95
N ASP A 774 16.24 4.23 25.64
CA ASP A 774 16.67 2.91 25.19
C ASP A 774 15.48 2.11 24.61
N PRO A 775 15.35 2.00 23.28
CA PRO A 775 14.25 1.28 22.64
C PRO A 775 14.22 -0.21 23.02
N THR A 776 15.34 -0.80 23.44
CA THR A 776 15.40 -2.23 23.82
C THR A 776 14.67 -2.54 25.13
N THR A 777 14.32 -1.50 25.89
CA THR A 777 13.61 -1.62 27.17
C THR A 777 12.10 -1.41 27.05
N VAL A 778 11.63 -1.01 25.87
CA VAL A 778 10.23 -0.67 25.61
C VAL A 778 9.39 -1.92 25.41
N THR A 779 8.19 -1.90 25.96
CA THR A 779 7.16 -2.91 25.73
C THR A 779 5.96 -2.30 24.99
N GLU A 780 5.24 -3.13 24.25
CA GLU A 780 4.05 -2.70 23.50
C GLU A 780 2.97 -2.08 24.42
N ASP A 781 2.82 -2.60 25.64
CA ASP A 781 1.88 -2.05 26.64
C ASP A 781 2.27 -0.63 27.06
N GLN A 782 3.57 -0.34 27.24
CA GLN A 782 4.02 1.01 27.58
C GLN A 782 3.75 2.01 26.44
N VAL A 783 3.94 1.58 25.18
CA VAL A 783 3.63 2.42 24.01
C VAL A 783 2.13 2.69 23.94
N ARG A 784 1.29 1.66 24.10
CA ARG A 784 -0.17 1.81 24.16
C ARG A 784 -0.56 2.79 25.27
N ASP A 785 -0.10 2.56 26.49
CA ASP A 785 -0.52 3.35 27.65
C ASP A 785 -0.08 4.82 27.51
N ALA A 786 1.10 5.09 26.95
CA ALA A 786 1.53 6.47 26.64
C ALA A 786 0.61 7.17 25.62
N VAL A 787 0.11 6.43 24.62
CA VAL A 787 -0.87 6.95 23.66
C VAL A 787 -2.22 7.18 24.33
N LEU A 788 -2.72 6.23 25.14
CA LEU A 788 -3.99 6.37 25.87
C LEU A 788 -3.96 7.55 26.85
N ASP A 789 -2.82 7.76 27.52
CA ASP A 789 -2.59 8.84 28.46
C ASP A 789 -2.28 10.18 27.76
N GLN A 790 -2.33 10.27 26.43
CA GLN A 790 -2.03 11.47 25.61
C GLN A 790 -0.61 12.03 25.79
N ARG A 791 0.37 11.21 26.18
CA ARG A 791 1.79 11.59 26.34
C ARG A 791 2.53 11.55 25.00
N VAL A 792 2.02 12.32 24.03
CA VAL A 792 2.49 12.32 22.63
C VAL A 792 2.78 13.73 22.12
N VAL A 793 3.95 13.91 21.51
CA VAL A 793 4.29 15.09 20.71
C VAL A 793 4.37 14.69 19.25
N VAL A 794 3.58 15.33 18.39
CA VAL A 794 3.64 15.11 16.95
C VAL A 794 4.71 16.00 16.35
N SER A 795 5.47 15.45 15.41
CA SER A 795 6.64 16.08 14.83
C SER A 795 6.77 15.78 13.36
N ASN A 796 7.22 16.77 12.60
CA ASN A 796 7.81 16.60 11.29
C ASN A 796 9.02 17.54 11.21
N GLY A 797 10.23 17.05 11.49
CA GLY A 797 11.44 17.87 11.37
C GLY A 797 11.77 18.80 12.54
N ALA A 798 10.94 18.85 13.57
CA ALA A 798 11.19 19.65 14.77
C ALA A 798 10.75 18.88 16.02
N TYR A 799 11.41 19.11 17.15
CA TYR A 799 10.97 18.59 18.44
C TYR A 799 10.45 19.75 19.30
N LEU A 800 9.35 19.53 20.02
CA LEU A 800 8.71 20.54 20.86
C LEU A 800 8.59 20.01 22.29
N HIS A 801 9.22 20.73 23.22
CA HIS A 801 9.17 20.44 24.64
C HIS A 801 8.47 21.59 25.36
N VAL A 802 7.47 21.27 26.17
CA VAL A 802 6.68 22.25 26.92
C VAL A 802 6.66 21.87 28.39
N VAL A 803 7.03 22.81 29.24
CA VAL A 803 7.00 22.68 30.70
C VAL A 803 6.00 23.69 31.24
N ILE A 804 5.09 23.24 32.09
CA ILE A 804 4.04 24.07 32.66
C ILE A 804 4.26 24.26 34.16
N GLU A 805 4.35 25.50 34.63
CA GLU A 805 4.64 25.82 36.05
C GLU A 805 5.90 25.08 36.60
N GLY A 806 6.89 24.86 35.75
CA GLY A 806 8.12 24.11 36.09
C GLY A 806 7.93 22.59 36.22
N VAL A 807 6.79 22.05 35.78
CA VAL A 807 6.46 20.63 35.75
C VAL A 807 6.37 20.14 34.30
N GLU A 808 7.09 19.07 33.98
CA GLU A 808 6.90 18.36 32.72
C GLU A 808 5.68 17.45 32.87
N ALA A 809 4.59 17.81 32.20
CA ALA A 809 3.31 17.13 32.28
C ALA A 809 2.58 17.26 30.94
N MET A 810 1.95 16.17 30.50
CA MET A 810 1.15 16.14 29.28
C MET A 810 0.10 15.05 29.39
N GLY A 811 -1.11 15.34 28.92
CA GLY A 811 -2.18 14.38 28.84
C GLY A 811 -3.08 14.30 30.08
N SER A 812 -4.19 13.60 29.92
CA SER A 812 -5.34 13.65 30.85
C SER A 812 -5.08 13.06 32.23
N GLU A 813 -4.06 12.21 32.38
CA GLU A 813 -3.68 11.62 33.67
C GLU A 813 -2.66 12.48 34.46
N ASP A 814 -2.06 13.50 33.83
CA ASP A 814 -1.02 14.35 34.42
C ASP A 814 -1.50 15.82 34.58
N VAL A 815 -2.71 16.03 35.11
CA VAL A 815 -3.26 17.37 35.35
C VAL A 815 -2.39 18.17 36.34
N VAL A 816 -2.05 19.40 35.95
CA VAL A 816 -1.25 20.32 36.78
C VAL A 816 -2.15 21.32 37.53
N PRO A 817 -2.14 21.32 38.87
CA PRO A 817 -2.85 22.34 39.66
C PRO A 817 -2.03 23.62 39.76
N ILE A 818 -2.68 24.77 39.60
CA ILE A 818 -1.99 26.07 39.72
C ILE A 818 -2.30 26.76 41.04
N ALA A 819 -1.31 27.46 41.60
CA ALA A 819 -1.45 28.19 42.86
C ALA A 819 -1.91 29.65 42.68
N GLY A 820 -2.06 30.12 41.43
CA GLY A 820 -2.34 31.52 41.07
C GLY A 820 -3.39 31.64 39.95
N THR A 821 -3.58 32.85 39.42
CA THR A 821 -4.50 33.10 38.29
C THR A 821 -3.82 33.09 36.93
N GLU A 822 -2.48 33.08 36.90
CA GLU A 822 -1.66 33.10 35.70
C GLU A 822 -0.96 31.73 35.60
N VAL A 823 -0.91 31.21 34.38
CA VAL A 823 -0.24 29.98 33.99
C VAL A 823 0.95 30.36 33.12
N GLU A 824 2.10 29.79 33.43
CA GLU A 824 3.34 29.91 32.66
C GLU A 824 3.64 28.60 31.91
N LEU A 825 3.75 28.71 30.59
CA LEU A 825 4.24 27.66 29.70
C LEU A 825 5.65 28.05 29.25
N TYR A 826 6.66 27.29 29.65
CA TYR A 826 7.97 27.35 29.04
C TYR A 826 7.95 26.50 27.77
N VAL A 827 8.19 27.12 26.61
CA VAL A 827 8.16 26.49 25.30
C VAL A 827 9.56 26.45 24.73
N GLU A 828 10.06 25.26 24.47
CA GLU A 828 11.32 25.00 23.78
C GLU A 828 11.08 24.24 22.48
N ALA A 829 11.57 24.75 21.35
CA ALA A 829 11.51 24.04 20.07
C ALA A 829 12.91 23.88 19.46
N GLN A 830 13.22 22.64 19.12
CA GLN A 830 14.47 22.22 18.51
C GLN A 830 14.26 21.81 17.05
N THR A 831 15.20 22.11 16.16
CA THR A 831 15.21 21.64 14.77
C THR A 831 16.63 21.68 14.21
N LEU A 832 16.89 20.98 13.11
CA LEU A 832 18.18 21.06 12.43
C LEU A 832 18.49 22.50 11.96
N PRO A 833 19.77 22.93 11.94
CA PRO A 833 20.14 24.27 11.47
C PRO A 833 19.78 24.58 10.02
N SER A 834 19.60 23.53 9.20
CA SER A 834 19.18 23.64 7.81
C SER A 834 17.68 23.91 7.65
N PHE A 835 16.90 23.82 8.72
CA PHE A 835 15.44 23.96 8.74
C PHE A 835 15.05 25.24 9.46
N ASP A 836 14.00 25.89 8.96
CA ASP A 836 13.49 27.13 9.55
C ASP A 836 12.23 26.86 10.38
N LEU A 837 12.16 27.38 11.61
CA LEU A 837 10.92 27.57 12.36
C LEU A 837 10.54 29.05 12.32
N SER A 838 9.27 29.35 12.06
CA SER A 838 8.80 30.69 11.72
C SER A 838 7.65 31.19 12.57
N PHE A 839 6.78 30.31 13.04
CA PHE A 839 5.55 30.70 13.74
C PHE A 839 5.32 29.84 14.97
N LEU A 840 4.82 30.48 16.03
CA LEU A 840 4.28 29.87 17.24
C LEU A 840 2.76 30.07 17.28
N TYR A 841 2.05 29.01 17.64
CA TYR A 841 0.62 29.00 17.90
C TYR A 841 0.39 28.41 19.29
N VAL A 842 -0.56 28.97 20.03
CA VAL A 842 -1.01 28.43 21.32
C VAL A 842 -2.52 28.38 21.29
N PHE A 843 -3.06 27.23 21.68
CA PHE A 843 -4.49 27.00 21.78
C PHE A 843 -4.85 26.78 23.24
N ALA A 844 -6.01 27.27 23.66
CA ALA A 844 -6.64 26.91 24.93
C ALA A 844 -8.08 26.47 24.65
N ASN A 845 -8.51 25.37 25.29
CA ASN A 845 -9.88 24.86 25.18
C ASN A 845 -10.35 24.72 23.72
N GLY A 846 -9.45 24.23 22.87
CA GLY A 846 -9.69 24.00 21.46
C GLY A 846 -9.86 25.26 20.60
N ARG A 847 -9.42 26.43 21.07
CA ARG A 847 -9.42 27.68 20.31
C ARG A 847 -8.04 28.33 20.30
N PRO A 848 -7.61 28.95 19.19
CA PRO A 848 -6.34 29.66 19.15
C PRO A 848 -6.40 30.90 20.05
N LEU A 849 -5.29 31.21 20.73
CA LEU A 849 -5.12 32.42 21.53
C LEU A 849 -4.46 33.53 20.69
N TYR A 850 -4.78 34.79 21.00
CA TYR A 850 -4.01 35.91 20.50
C TYR A 850 -2.69 36.03 21.25
N LEU A 851 -1.59 36.04 20.51
CA LEU A 851 -0.25 36.17 21.03
C LEU A 851 0.28 37.58 20.81
N ARG A 852 0.93 38.14 21.82
CA ARG A 852 1.70 39.39 21.70
C ARG A 852 2.95 39.35 22.54
N ARG A 853 3.97 40.10 22.13
CA ARG A 853 5.22 40.27 22.88
C ARG A 853 5.12 41.49 23.80
N ASP A 854 5.64 41.36 25.01
CA ASP A 854 5.91 42.47 25.90
C ASP A 854 7.27 42.37 26.59
N ALA A 855 7.54 43.25 27.57
CA ALA A 855 8.83 43.33 28.24
C ALA A 855 9.16 42.10 29.09
N SER A 856 8.19 41.22 29.34
CA SER A 856 8.29 40.05 30.20
C SER A 856 8.19 38.73 29.45
N GLY A 857 7.97 38.71 28.13
CA GLY A 857 7.84 37.48 27.34
C GLY A 857 6.67 37.53 26.36
N ILE A 858 6.08 36.38 26.07
CA ILE A 858 4.86 36.26 25.27
C ILE A 858 3.66 36.23 26.21
N VAL A 859 2.66 37.06 25.90
CA VAL A 859 1.36 37.03 26.57
C VAL A 859 0.35 36.47 25.58
N ALA A 860 -0.36 35.44 26.01
CA ALA A 860 -1.49 34.86 25.31
C ALA A 860 -2.79 35.41 25.93
N GLU A 861 -3.74 35.75 25.08
CA GLU A 861 -5.05 36.32 25.47
C GLU A 861 -6.16 35.63 24.66
N ASP A 862 -7.32 35.42 25.28
CA ASP A 862 -8.51 34.97 24.58
C ASP A 862 -8.89 35.93 23.44
N THR A 863 -9.54 35.41 22.40
CA THR A 863 -9.83 36.14 21.15
C THR A 863 -10.71 37.40 21.32
N ASP A 864 -11.30 37.60 22.49
CA ASP A 864 -12.16 38.75 22.79
C ASP A 864 -11.38 40.00 23.26
N ALA A 865 -10.07 39.88 23.53
CA ALA A 865 -9.27 40.92 24.18
C ALA A 865 -8.77 42.05 23.24
N GLY A 866 -8.64 41.78 21.93
CA GLY A 866 -8.24 42.73 20.89
C GLY A 866 -6.82 43.30 21.06
N GLY A 867 -5.83 42.74 20.35
CA GLY A 867 -4.46 43.32 20.32
C GLY A 867 -3.29 42.41 19.93
N GLY A 868 -3.49 41.13 19.58
CA GLY A 868 -2.43 40.18 19.19
C GLY A 868 -2.62 39.55 17.81
N THR A 869 -1.87 38.48 17.53
CA THR A 869 -1.96 37.67 16.30
C THR A 869 -2.21 36.19 16.66
N LEU A 870 -2.95 35.45 15.85
CA LEU A 870 -3.20 34.01 16.08
C LEU A 870 -1.96 33.15 15.79
N GLU A 871 -1.04 33.69 15.01
CA GLU A 871 0.28 33.14 14.77
C GLU A 871 1.32 34.20 15.14
N LEU A 872 2.26 33.87 16.01
CA LEU A 872 3.32 34.79 16.40
C LEU A 872 4.58 34.46 15.60
N ALA A 873 5.07 35.41 14.82
CA ALA A 873 6.35 35.27 14.14
C ALA A 873 7.49 35.11 15.16
N LEU A 874 8.31 34.09 14.94
CA LEU A 874 9.56 33.88 15.67
C LEU A 874 10.62 34.89 15.22
N VAL A 875 11.40 35.39 16.16
CA VAL A 875 12.47 36.37 15.92
C VAL A 875 13.81 35.83 16.40
N GLU A 876 14.91 36.38 15.90
CA GLU A 876 16.28 35.93 16.23
C GLU A 876 16.55 35.85 17.75
N GLY A 877 15.93 36.72 18.55
CA GLY A 877 16.07 36.71 20.00
C GLY A 877 15.34 35.60 20.75
N ASP A 878 14.51 34.80 20.07
CA ASP A 878 13.82 33.64 20.66
C ASP A 878 14.69 32.38 20.66
N ALA A 879 15.69 32.32 19.78
CA ALA A 879 16.60 31.20 19.67
C ALA A 879 17.67 31.27 20.77
N LEU A 880 17.99 30.14 21.41
CA LEU A 880 19.16 30.05 22.29
C LEU A 880 20.42 29.81 21.48
N ASP A 881 20.32 29.01 20.43
CA ASP A 881 21.42 28.67 19.52
C ASP A 881 20.89 28.23 18.12
N GLU A 882 21.70 27.49 17.37
CA GLU A 882 21.36 27.02 16.03
C GLU A 882 20.41 25.83 16.01
N ILE A 883 20.25 25.12 17.13
CA ILE A 883 19.35 23.98 17.31
C ILE A 883 18.07 24.40 18.01
N ILE A 884 18.19 25.07 19.17
CA ILE A 884 17.05 25.57 19.95
C ILE A 884 16.60 26.89 19.32
N ARG A 885 15.62 26.82 18.42
CA ARG A 885 15.09 27.95 17.63
C ARG A 885 14.02 28.75 18.37
N LEU A 886 13.50 28.20 19.46
CA LEU A 886 12.56 28.88 20.36
C LEU A 886 12.85 28.40 21.78
N ALA A 887 13.01 29.33 22.72
CA ALA A 887 12.98 29.09 24.16
C ALA A 887 12.39 30.31 24.86
N THR A 888 11.13 30.22 25.27
CA THR A 888 10.42 31.39 25.80
C THR A 888 9.30 31.02 26.75
N GLU A 889 8.93 31.99 27.59
CA GLU A 889 7.77 31.89 28.47
C GLU A 889 6.54 32.48 27.76
N VAL A 890 5.48 31.69 27.68
CA VAL A 890 4.14 32.11 27.29
C VAL A 890 3.27 32.14 28.54
N ARG A 891 2.69 33.29 28.84
CA ARG A 891 1.77 33.46 29.99
C ARG A 891 0.34 33.63 29.54
N HIS A 892 -0.57 32.93 30.22
CA HIS A 892 -2.01 33.03 30.03
C HIS A 892 -2.72 33.14 31.37
N THR A 893 -3.84 33.86 31.44
CA THR A 893 -4.66 33.98 32.67
C THR A 893 -6.02 33.32 32.43
N PRO A 894 -6.12 31.98 32.56
CA PRO A 894 -7.37 31.28 32.31
C PRO A 894 -8.43 31.64 33.35
N THR A 895 -9.70 31.61 32.94
CA THR A 895 -10.84 31.95 33.82
C THR A 895 -11.55 30.74 34.42
N ALA A 896 -11.17 29.54 33.96
CA ALA A 896 -11.63 28.23 34.40
C ALA A 896 -10.55 27.20 34.09
N ASP A 897 -10.75 25.96 34.51
CA ASP A 897 -9.93 24.82 34.08
C ASP A 897 -9.74 24.83 32.57
N THR A 898 -8.51 24.56 32.14
CA THR A 898 -8.15 24.66 30.73
C THR A 898 -7.11 23.63 30.31
N TYR A 899 -7.12 23.28 29.02
CA TYR A 899 -6.04 22.54 28.40
C TYR A 899 -5.38 23.37 27.30
N TYR A 900 -4.06 23.21 27.17
CA TYR A 900 -3.27 23.90 26.16
C TYR A 900 -2.75 22.94 25.08
N HIS A 901 -2.67 23.44 23.85
CA HIS A 901 -1.78 22.91 22.82
C HIS A 901 -0.80 23.98 22.41
N VAL A 902 0.46 23.58 22.23
CA VAL A 902 1.50 24.43 21.66
C VAL A 902 1.89 23.84 20.32
N LEU A 903 2.05 24.69 19.32
CA LEU A 903 2.47 24.28 17.99
C LEU A 903 3.50 25.27 17.44
N VAL A 904 4.51 24.73 16.75
CA VAL A 904 5.47 25.51 15.95
C VAL A 904 5.44 25.07 14.50
N ARG A 905 5.63 26.02 13.59
CA ARG A 905 5.67 25.79 12.13
C ARG A 905 6.81 26.54 11.48
N GLY A 906 7.48 25.88 10.54
CA GLY A 906 8.42 26.46 9.61
C GLY A 906 7.85 26.89 8.27
N ILE A 907 8.61 27.74 7.57
CA ILE A 907 8.44 27.98 6.14
C ILE A 907 9.64 27.41 5.40
N GLY A 908 9.42 26.78 4.25
CA GLY A 908 10.51 26.23 3.43
C GLY A 908 10.49 24.71 3.37
N SER A 909 11.61 24.14 2.97
CA SER A 909 11.74 22.71 2.67
C SER A 909 12.80 22.08 3.55
N MET A 910 12.52 20.89 4.07
CA MET A 910 13.49 20.03 4.74
C MET A 910 14.36 19.21 3.77
N GLY A 911 14.28 19.50 2.46
CA GLY A 911 15.04 18.79 1.44
C GLY A 911 16.54 18.93 1.71
N PRO A 912 17.34 17.87 1.52
CA PRO A 912 17.04 16.62 0.81
C PRO A 912 16.41 15.49 1.65
N LEU A 913 15.97 15.72 2.89
CA LEU A 913 15.34 14.67 3.72
C LEU A 913 13.90 14.37 3.24
N PRO A 914 12.87 15.15 3.61
CA PRO A 914 11.62 15.25 2.86
C PRO A 914 11.45 16.65 2.25
N SER A 915 10.52 16.83 1.33
CA SER A 915 10.30 18.15 0.70
C SER A 915 9.48 19.14 1.52
N ASP A 916 8.79 18.66 2.57
CA ASP A 916 7.81 19.43 3.33
C ASP A 916 8.44 20.42 4.33
N SER A 917 7.59 21.25 4.96
CA SER A 917 8.00 22.22 5.97
C SER A 917 8.04 21.59 7.36
N PRO A 918 8.98 22.01 8.23
CA PRO A 918 9.07 21.45 9.56
C PRO A 918 7.92 21.96 10.46
N PHE A 919 7.44 21.13 11.37
CA PHE A 919 6.49 21.50 12.41
C PHE A 919 6.57 20.55 13.61
N ALA A 920 6.02 20.97 14.73
CA ALA A 920 5.78 20.11 15.89
C ALA A 920 4.63 20.66 16.73
N TYR A 921 3.89 19.78 17.39
CA TYR A 921 2.84 20.18 18.32
C TYR A 921 2.63 19.17 19.44
N THR A 922 2.18 19.68 20.59
CA THR A 922 1.86 18.86 21.75
C THR A 922 0.42 18.33 21.69
N ASN A 923 0.19 17.17 22.32
CA ASN A 923 -1.14 16.84 22.81
C ASN A 923 -1.57 17.78 23.95
N ALA A 924 -2.77 17.57 24.49
CA ALA A 924 -3.37 18.46 25.49
C ALA A 924 -2.57 18.44 26.80
N ILE A 925 -2.23 19.62 27.31
CA ILE A 925 -1.63 19.82 28.64
C ILE A 925 -2.70 20.38 29.56
N TYR A 926 -3.14 19.60 30.54
CA TYR A 926 -4.32 19.89 31.36
C TYR A 926 -3.99 20.65 32.64
N VAL A 927 -4.83 21.65 32.98
CA VAL A 927 -4.60 22.57 34.09
C VAL A 927 -5.85 22.74 34.95
N ASP A 928 -5.74 22.36 36.22
CA ASP A 928 -6.72 22.68 37.25
C ASP A 928 -6.47 24.12 37.71
N ALA A 929 -7.27 25.04 37.16
CA ALA A 929 -7.11 26.48 37.33
C ALA A 929 -7.80 27.01 38.59
N ASP A 930 -8.83 26.33 39.08
CA ASP A 930 -9.61 26.76 40.24
C ASP A 930 -9.25 26.02 41.55
N GLY A 931 -8.42 24.99 41.47
CA GLY A 931 -7.95 24.17 42.59
C GLY A 931 -9.01 23.19 43.11
N GLY A 932 -10.11 23.01 42.38
CA GLY A 932 -11.23 22.13 42.66
C GLY A 932 -11.06 20.71 42.11
N GLY A 933 -9.96 20.45 41.39
CA GLY A 933 -9.75 19.28 40.56
C GLY A 933 -10.29 19.49 39.15
N TRP A 934 -9.62 18.88 38.16
CA TRP A 934 -9.96 19.04 36.75
C TRP A 934 -11.45 18.79 36.44
N ASN A 935 -12.09 19.80 35.86
CA ASN A 935 -13.42 19.72 35.27
C ASN A 935 -13.46 20.46 33.92
N PRO A 936 -13.57 19.74 32.79
CA PRO A 936 -13.49 20.30 31.44
C PRO A 936 -14.65 21.25 31.08
#